data_AF-A0A9E6WAX7-F1
#
_entry.id   AF-A0A9E6WAX7-F1
#
_cell.length_a   1.000
_cell.length_b   1.000
_cell.length_c   1.000
_cell.angle_alpha   90.00
_cell.angle_beta   90.00
_cell.angle_gamma   90.00
#
_symmetry.space_group_name_H-M   'P 1'
#
loop_
_entity.id
_entity.type
_entity.pdbx_description
1 polymer ?
#
loop_
_entity_poly.entity_id
_entity_poly.type
_entity_poly.pdbx_seq_one_letter_code
_entity_poly.pdbx_strand_id
1 'polypeptide(L)'
;MNLIYKSSNLFTWLAIMLFSAVTIHAQSLNDFNTVTERKQHETVIVNRFQFNGYTNHWQNSYTEIYRAGNLFKMAVPNVQATIRQSKINVADDLGMPGLLVQEGFISRLSSGEYQKIENPSLKQLEDLIKTENVLVLTNPESESGKKLEEKAAQVFEWTAGLKSYQYNDPGLQIVKAFYLVSGERHLFVISSNSEEQTKKLIGLIDQTRELLARYRLEKGWFGAATLLKSVTCTPGHPIEVIGKGMNEGNSWFIFDGYMDFLAKKEIESWVNEVKLPVVANVGFSPIYGCSDYEGLQVQDMETSQAWIDYARKKGGYAFRPVYSPENDAFEFDGYIATEGNKEQIDNENVPFISKTGYLLDNAIPSMVLFVEKEKPLSNETIWDAIMNRRTVAVIDEAKMMGPAKFRNALGLLYLDNDFITGYFGDNLDIEAKTEGYNLVLNLKNYASTNKTGKIEIVTPSGLNISKGVDLNVSLLANETKQLIIPLAPTETVMGRANPVAVHFKGENITKSTVALLDLPPAISVHQLLYGHSPKINYPVTVHNYSDQTKFPVNVTVYQNDNLTKPLFQQTKNVEIQTSAFQQIHFDLEIKPGDYTVEVKALESAAKTQLGVGQAKGKNYLYEIDLNSDGINEYRMENDSVQVTLLRTGARVIEYIVKSKNDNVLFKAWPEKTYNHKRPFRNRGYYPYGGFEDFLGQASMETHKIYDAKIVKKDGDYVCVEMVADYYGNQIKKIFTLYDNSPLLEVQFELTFKNPEANVLGPQPILELGKTHGTEDVFTVPTMQGLKEYRMKPEKYYGQAIDAKEGWNAGYDTKEDITFVGAFPVAQPIFLHMWMNHPDNAEAPHYYVEFQPWTPITQKTTMYFTYYLWGSGGAWQNGVDELRKRNLISVR
;
A
#
# COMPACT_ATOMS: atom_id res chain seq x y z
N MET A 1 69.07 44.39 55.56
CA MET A 1 68.47 44.48 56.90
C MET A 1 67.81 43.14 57.20
N ASN A 2 68.44 42.30 58.05
CA ASN A 2 67.93 41.03 58.61
C ASN A 2 67.57 39.88 57.62
N LEU A 3 67.77 38.59 57.93
CA LEU A 3 68.81 37.99 58.78
C LEU A 3 69.10 36.52 58.35
N ILE A 4 70.32 36.09 58.67
CA ILE A 4 70.98 34.77 58.53
C ILE A 4 70.11 33.58 58.99
N TYR A 5 70.15 32.42 58.29
CA TYR A 5 70.68 31.14 58.83
C TYR A 5 70.87 29.99 57.81
N LYS A 6 71.59 28.94 58.24
CA LYS A 6 72.12 27.78 57.48
C LYS A 6 71.34 26.48 57.76
N SER A 7 71.65 25.46 56.93
CA SER A 7 71.57 24.01 57.22
C SER A 7 70.16 23.38 57.12
N SER A 8 70.01 22.05 56.95
CA SER A 8 70.99 20.95 56.97
C SER A 8 70.57 19.76 56.07
N ASN A 9 71.48 18.80 55.88
CA ASN A 9 71.25 17.38 55.55
C ASN A 9 70.53 17.02 54.21
N LEU A 10 71.19 16.33 53.27
CA LEU A 10 71.60 14.90 53.27
C LEU A 10 70.42 13.95 52.99
N PHE A 11 70.32 13.41 51.77
CA PHE A 11 70.17 11.96 51.51
C PHE A 11 70.42 11.61 50.03
N THR A 12 71.43 10.77 49.80
CA THR A 12 71.61 9.79 48.71
C THR A 12 71.01 10.05 47.31
N TRP A 13 71.82 10.59 46.38
CA TRP A 13 71.68 10.28 44.95
C TRP A 13 72.35 8.93 44.65
N LEU A 14 71.57 7.85 44.56
CA LEU A 14 72.08 6.54 44.13
C LEU A 14 71.90 6.41 42.61
N ALA A 15 72.99 6.57 41.87
CA ALA A 15 72.99 6.41 40.42
C ALA A 15 72.93 4.93 40.00
N ILE A 16 71.74 4.34 40.04
CA ILE A 16 71.48 3.04 39.41
C ILE A 16 71.31 3.26 37.91
N MET A 17 72.26 2.76 37.12
CA MET A 17 72.00 2.45 35.71
C MET A 17 70.96 1.35 35.64
N LEU A 18 69.73 1.70 35.28
CA LEU A 18 68.78 0.74 34.73
C LEU A 18 68.60 1.06 33.25
N PHE A 19 69.01 0.11 32.42
CA PHE A 19 68.70 0.11 31.00
C PHE A 19 67.17 0.17 30.86
N SER A 20 66.65 1.32 30.45
CA SER A 20 65.38 1.38 29.74
C SER A 20 65.62 0.80 28.34
N ALA A 21 65.83 -0.52 28.31
CA ALA A 21 65.76 -1.28 27.08
C ALA A 21 64.37 -1.04 26.51
N VAL A 22 64.31 -0.35 25.36
CA VAL A 22 63.10 -0.29 24.55
C VAL A 22 62.90 -1.71 24.04
N THR A 23 62.16 -2.50 24.83
CA THR A 23 61.72 -3.83 24.45
C THR A 23 60.70 -3.65 23.34
N ILE A 24 61.21 -3.60 22.11
CA ILE A 24 60.45 -3.85 20.89
C ILE A 24 59.83 -5.22 21.10
N HIS A 25 58.59 -5.24 21.57
CA HIS A 25 57.84 -6.47 21.73
C HIS A 25 57.60 -7.00 20.33
N ALA A 26 58.34 -8.07 20.00
CA ALA A 26 58.08 -8.86 18.80
C ALA A 26 56.67 -9.41 18.95
N GLN A 27 55.73 -8.84 18.17
CA GLN A 27 54.32 -9.21 18.22
C GLN A 27 54.21 -10.71 17.93
N SER A 28 53.59 -11.43 18.86
CA SER A 28 53.32 -12.85 18.73
C SER A 28 51.93 -13.05 18.14
N LEU A 29 51.70 -14.20 17.48
CA LEU A 29 50.36 -14.53 16.99
C LEU A 29 49.34 -14.73 18.13
N ASN A 30 49.80 -14.84 19.38
CA ASN A 30 48.94 -14.91 20.57
C ASN A 30 48.32 -13.55 20.91
N ASP A 31 48.94 -12.45 20.49
CA ASP A 31 48.52 -11.07 20.79
C ASP A 31 47.27 -10.65 19.98
N PHE A 32 46.85 -11.48 19.02
CA PHE A 32 45.72 -11.30 18.11
C PHE A 32 44.58 -12.26 18.45
N ASN A 33 43.38 -11.75 18.68
CA ASN A 33 42.20 -12.53 19.07
C ASN A 33 41.01 -12.34 18.12
N THR A 34 40.12 -13.32 18.10
CA THR A 34 38.79 -13.22 17.47
C THR A 34 37.93 -12.21 18.22
N VAL A 35 37.16 -11.39 17.49
CA VAL A 35 36.22 -10.43 18.11
C VAL A 35 34.87 -11.10 18.37
N THR A 36 34.84 -11.98 19.37
CA THR A 36 33.60 -12.64 19.85
C THR A 36 32.83 -11.81 20.88
N GLU A 37 33.40 -10.70 21.39
CA GLU A 37 32.73 -9.81 22.35
C GLU A 37 31.67 -8.89 21.73
N ARG A 38 31.68 -8.70 20.40
CA ARG A 38 30.39 -8.53 19.70
C ARG A 38 29.67 -9.89 19.82
N LYS A 39 28.92 -10.06 20.91
CA LYS A 39 27.90 -11.12 21.02
C LYS A 39 27.16 -11.21 19.68
N GLN A 40 26.87 -12.43 19.24
CA GLN A 40 25.94 -12.70 18.14
C GLN A 40 24.49 -12.35 18.57
N HIS A 41 24.25 -11.06 18.84
CA HIS A 41 23.04 -10.44 18.39
C HIS A 41 23.10 -10.46 16.87
N GLU A 42 22.53 -11.51 16.29
CA GLU A 42 21.99 -11.42 14.93
C GLU A 42 21.17 -10.12 14.91
N THR A 43 21.57 -9.14 14.09
CA THR A 43 20.91 -7.81 14.04
C THR A 43 19.62 -7.89 13.24
N VAL A 44 18.81 -8.89 13.59
CA VAL A 44 17.50 -9.21 13.03
C VAL A 44 16.50 -8.20 13.57
N ILE A 45 16.19 -7.23 12.74
CA ILE A 45 15.17 -6.24 13.01
C ILE A 45 13.81 -6.91 12.84
N VAL A 46 13.03 -6.98 13.92
CA VAL A 46 11.64 -7.45 13.89
C VAL A 46 10.71 -6.24 13.89
N ASN A 47 10.08 -5.95 12.75
CA ASN A 47 8.94 -5.05 12.68
C ASN A 47 7.64 -5.88 12.69
N ARG A 48 6.54 -5.29 13.18
CA ARG A 48 5.22 -5.91 13.15
C ARG A 48 4.37 -5.23 12.08
N PHE A 49 3.90 -6.01 11.11
CA PHE A 49 2.85 -5.59 10.21
C PHE A 49 1.49 -6.04 10.75
N GLN A 50 0.52 -5.13 10.71
CA GLN A 50 -0.86 -5.38 11.11
C GLN A 50 -1.78 -4.70 10.11
N PHE A 51 -2.76 -5.44 9.61
CA PHE A 51 -3.82 -4.92 8.75
C PHE A 51 -5.16 -5.47 9.23
N ASN A 52 -6.11 -4.58 9.57
CA ASN A 52 -7.46 -4.93 10.00
C ASN A 52 -8.45 -4.14 9.14
N GLY A 53 -8.91 -4.71 8.02
CA GLY A 53 -9.55 -3.93 6.97
C GLY A 53 -10.22 -4.74 5.86
N TYR A 54 -10.60 -4.05 4.79
CA TYR A 54 -11.25 -4.64 3.61
C TYR A 54 -10.31 -4.82 2.42
N THR A 55 -10.58 -5.81 1.58
CA THR A 55 -9.79 -6.15 0.39
C THR A 55 -10.73 -6.55 -0.76
N ASN A 56 -10.95 -7.85 -0.92
CA ASN A 56 -12.16 -8.44 -1.50
C ASN A 56 -13.05 -9.09 -0.43
N HIS A 57 -12.62 -9.01 0.85
CA HIS A 57 -13.38 -9.34 2.04
C HIS A 57 -12.77 -8.64 3.26
N TRP A 58 -13.51 -8.61 4.36
CA TRP A 58 -13.00 -8.20 5.67
C TRP A 58 -12.03 -9.25 6.21
N GLN A 59 -10.82 -8.83 6.54
CA GLN A 59 -9.78 -9.70 7.11
C GLN A 59 -8.86 -8.95 8.08
N ASN A 60 -8.29 -9.72 9.02
CA ASN A 60 -7.23 -9.26 9.91
C ASN A 60 -5.97 -10.08 9.62
N SER A 61 -4.85 -9.41 9.34
CA SER A 61 -3.53 -10.01 9.16
C SER A 61 -2.57 -9.44 10.19
N TYR A 62 -1.76 -10.32 10.77
CA TYR A 62 -0.73 -10.00 11.77
C TYR A 62 0.53 -10.78 11.39
N THR A 63 1.63 -10.08 11.14
CA THR A 63 2.85 -10.69 10.59
C THR A 63 4.08 -10.08 11.25
N GLU A 64 4.99 -10.93 11.71
CA GLU A 64 6.32 -10.46 12.12
C GLU A 64 7.24 -10.51 10.89
N ILE A 65 7.77 -9.34 10.52
CA ILE A 65 8.70 -9.16 9.40
C ILE A 65 10.10 -9.06 10.00
N TYR A 66 10.95 -10.01 9.62
CA TYR A 66 12.34 -10.11 10.06
C TYR A 66 13.24 -9.56 8.94
N ARG A 67 14.09 -8.58 9.24
CA ARG A 67 15.06 -7.96 8.31
C ARG A 67 16.49 -8.08 8.83
N ALA A 68 17.47 -8.25 7.95
CA ALA A 68 18.89 -8.09 8.28
C ALA A 68 19.70 -7.55 7.07
N GLY A 69 20.50 -6.52 7.31
CA GLY A 69 21.30 -5.82 6.29
C GLY A 69 20.48 -5.18 5.17
N ASN A 70 19.16 -5.03 5.40
CA ASN A 70 18.09 -4.77 4.42
C ASN A 70 18.14 -5.59 3.11
N LEU A 71 18.96 -6.64 3.00
CA LEU A 71 18.98 -7.59 1.88
C LEU A 71 18.31 -8.93 2.23
N PHE A 72 18.36 -9.34 3.50
CA PHE A 72 17.51 -10.42 3.99
C PHE A 72 16.22 -9.84 4.54
N LYS A 73 15.09 -10.39 4.07
CA LYS A 73 13.75 -10.08 4.54
C LYS A 73 12.88 -11.33 4.40
N MET A 74 12.18 -11.69 5.47
CA MET A 74 11.14 -12.72 5.46
C MET A 74 9.94 -12.25 6.30
N ALA A 75 8.75 -12.77 6.03
CA ALA A 75 7.53 -12.41 6.74
C ALA A 75 6.76 -13.67 7.16
N VAL A 76 6.47 -13.82 8.46
CA VAL A 76 6.07 -15.14 9.00
C VAL A 76 4.83 -15.08 9.89
N PRO A 77 3.81 -15.92 9.66
CA PRO A 77 2.69 -16.12 10.59
C PRO A 77 3.13 -16.99 11.78
N ASN A 78 2.66 -16.64 12.99
CA ASN A 78 3.11 -17.11 14.31
C ASN A 78 3.76 -18.52 14.37
N VAL A 79 5.09 -18.55 14.17
CA VAL A 79 5.93 -19.76 14.11
C VAL A 79 5.80 -20.64 15.36
N GLN A 80 5.69 -20.03 16.53
CA GLN A 80 5.69 -20.75 17.81
C GLN A 80 4.42 -21.57 18.02
N ALA A 81 3.28 -21.18 17.44
CA ALA A 81 2.09 -22.02 17.42
C ALA A 81 2.27 -23.20 16.44
N THR A 82 2.75 -22.93 15.23
CA THR A 82 2.91 -23.93 14.17
C THR A 82 3.91 -25.03 14.54
N ILE A 83 5.05 -24.69 15.16
CA ILE A 83 6.04 -25.67 15.65
C ILE A 83 5.47 -26.55 16.78
N ARG A 84 4.54 -26.03 17.60
CA ARG A 84 3.89 -26.82 18.65
C ARG A 84 2.82 -27.74 18.07
N GLN A 85 2.07 -27.27 17.07
CA GLN A 85 1.11 -28.10 16.35
C GLN A 85 1.80 -29.22 15.55
N SER A 86 2.90 -28.93 14.84
CA SER A 86 3.61 -29.97 14.08
C SER A 86 4.23 -31.04 14.97
N LYS A 87 4.69 -30.68 16.18
CA LYS A 87 5.13 -31.66 17.20
C LYS A 87 3.99 -32.59 17.67
N ILE A 88 2.75 -32.10 17.74
CA ILE A 88 1.56 -32.92 18.05
C ILE A 88 1.19 -33.82 16.86
N ASN A 89 1.21 -33.29 15.64
CA ASN A 89 0.92 -34.08 14.43
C ASN A 89 1.94 -35.22 14.24
N VAL A 90 3.25 -34.92 14.39
CA VAL A 90 4.32 -35.93 14.28
C VAL A 90 4.21 -37.00 15.39
N ALA A 91 3.69 -36.68 16.57
CA ALA A 91 3.40 -37.68 17.59
C ALA A 91 2.28 -38.66 17.17
N ASP A 92 1.24 -38.15 16.49
CA ASP A 92 0.15 -38.96 15.93
C ASP A 92 0.63 -39.80 14.73
N ASP A 93 1.40 -39.20 13.81
CA ASP A 93 2.02 -39.88 12.65
C ASP A 93 3.00 -41.01 13.06
N LEU A 94 3.62 -40.91 14.24
CA LEU A 94 4.44 -41.97 14.84
C LEU A 94 3.61 -43.10 15.49
N GLY A 95 2.27 -43.07 15.38
CA GLY A 95 1.37 -44.02 16.01
C GLY A 95 1.22 -43.84 17.52
N MET A 96 1.58 -42.67 18.05
CA MET A 96 1.57 -42.35 19.49
C MET A 96 0.85 -41.01 19.78
N PRO A 97 -0.44 -40.85 19.40
CA PRO A 97 -1.21 -39.65 19.71
C PRO A 97 -1.13 -39.27 21.19
N GLY A 98 -0.63 -38.06 21.46
CA GLY A 98 -0.42 -37.54 22.82
C GLY A 98 1.02 -37.64 23.35
N LEU A 99 1.99 -38.17 22.58
CA LEU A 99 3.41 -38.10 22.95
C LEU A 99 3.91 -36.65 23.02
N LEU A 100 4.31 -36.21 24.22
CA LEU A 100 4.94 -34.91 24.45
C LEU A 100 6.36 -35.10 24.99
N VAL A 101 7.36 -34.67 24.21
CA VAL A 101 8.79 -34.82 24.56
C VAL A 101 9.35 -33.47 25.00
N GLN A 102 9.93 -33.42 26.21
CA GLN A 102 10.69 -32.25 26.65
C GLN A 102 11.94 -32.10 25.76
N GLU A 103 12.21 -30.89 25.28
CA GLU A 103 13.40 -30.59 24.50
C GLU A 103 14.67 -30.87 25.36
N GLY A 104 15.50 -31.82 24.90
CA GLY A 104 16.62 -32.37 25.66
C GLY A 104 16.34 -33.62 26.51
N PHE A 105 15.13 -34.20 26.48
CA PHE A 105 14.81 -35.47 27.17
C PHE A 105 15.68 -36.63 26.64
N ILE A 106 15.59 -36.91 25.33
CA ILE A 106 16.40 -37.95 24.69
C ILE A 106 17.90 -37.61 24.74
N SER A 107 18.29 -36.32 24.67
CA SER A 107 19.71 -35.98 24.79
C SER A 107 20.24 -36.35 26.18
N ARG A 108 19.54 -36.00 27.27
CA ARG A 108 19.95 -36.39 28.64
C ARG A 108 19.90 -37.90 28.88
N LEU A 109 18.97 -38.60 28.24
CA LEU A 109 18.92 -40.07 28.20
C LEU A 109 20.14 -40.70 27.48
N SER A 110 20.99 -39.90 26.82
CA SER A 110 22.21 -40.34 26.13
C SER A 110 23.46 -39.49 26.44
N SER A 111 23.38 -38.49 27.32
CA SER A 111 24.44 -37.48 27.54
C SER A 111 24.90 -37.42 29.00
N GLY A 112 25.13 -38.56 29.64
CA GLY A 112 25.45 -38.56 31.06
C GLY A 112 25.84 -39.90 31.66
N GLU A 113 26.78 -40.62 31.04
CA GLU A 113 27.49 -41.67 31.77
C GLU A 113 29.03 -41.51 31.65
N TYR A 114 29.68 -41.58 32.81
CA TYR A 114 31.00 -42.19 33.01
C TYR A 114 32.35 -41.32 33.01
N GLN A 115 33.33 -41.53 33.95
CA GLN A 115 34.71 -40.95 34.19
C GLN A 115 35.88 -41.99 34.40
N LYS A 116 36.76 -42.30 33.42
CA LYS A 116 37.65 -43.51 33.30
C LYS A 116 39.11 -43.19 33.54
N ILE A 117 39.92 -44.25 33.47
CA ILE A 117 41.36 -44.24 33.70
C ILE A 117 42.06 -44.82 32.46
N GLU A 118 43.16 -44.20 32.01
CA GLU A 118 44.10 -44.85 31.10
C GLU A 118 45.19 -45.58 31.88
N ASN A 119 45.54 -46.77 31.41
CA ASN A 119 46.52 -47.67 32.03
C ASN A 119 46.27 -48.03 33.53
N PRO A 120 45.02 -48.30 33.99
CA PRO A 120 44.81 -48.93 35.29
C PRO A 120 45.19 -50.42 35.25
N SER A 121 45.57 -50.99 36.40
CA SER A 121 45.60 -52.45 36.56
C SER A 121 44.20 -52.99 36.89
N LEU A 122 43.94 -54.27 36.58
CA LEU A 122 42.67 -54.98 36.85
C LEU A 122 42.13 -54.74 38.28
N LYS A 123 43.01 -54.79 39.29
CA LYS A 123 42.64 -54.65 40.70
C LYS A 123 42.30 -53.21 41.13
N GLN A 124 42.58 -52.21 40.29
CA GLN A 124 42.20 -50.81 40.56
C GLN A 124 40.80 -50.48 40.01
N LEU A 125 40.20 -51.35 39.19
CA LEU A 125 38.91 -51.10 38.56
C LEU A 125 37.73 -51.51 39.46
N GLU A 126 37.90 -52.55 40.27
CA GLU A 126 36.83 -53.19 41.07
C GLU A 126 36.34 -52.35 42.26
N ASP A 127 37.14 -51.40 42.76
CA ASP A 127 36.77 -50.59 43.93
C ASP A 127 36.07 -49.27 43.61
N LEU A 128 36.25 -48.72 42.40
CA LEU A 128 35.69 -47.40 42.02
C LEU A 128 34.20 -47.44 41.67
N ILE A 129 33.72 -48.57 41.14
CA ILE A 129 32.33 -48.81 40.72
C ILE A 129 31.27 -48.83 41.85
N LYS A 130 31.65 -48.42 43.07
CA LYS A 130 30.76 -48.36 44.24
C LYS A 130 30.15 -46.98 44.49
N THR A 131 30.59 -45.92 43.79
CA THR A 131 30.18 -44.54 44.10
C THR A 131 29.87 -43.62 42.91
N GLU A 132 30.47 -43.80 41.72
CA GLU A 132 30.17 -43.03 40.49
C GLU A 132 30.69 -43.78 39.20
N ASN A 133 30.63 -43.17 38.00
CA ASN A 133 30.71 -43.83 36.67
C ASN A 133 32.11 -43.65 35.91
N VAL A 134 32.47 -44.33 34.76
CA VAL A 134 33.82 -44.51 33.99
C VAL A 134 34.12 -44.15 32.38
N LEU A 135 34.51 -42.94 31.79
CA LEU A 135 34.95 -42.52 30.35
C LEU A 135 36.38 -41.81 30.08
N VAL A 136 37.13 -41.94 28.92
CA VAL A 136 38.63 -41.57 28.75
C VAL A 136 39.24 -41.04 27.38
N LEU A 137 40.55 -40.61 27.42
CA LEU A 137 41.51 -39.96 26.45
C LEU A 137 41.88 -40.62 25.07
N THR A 138 42.56 -39.86 24.18
CA THR A 138 43.91 -40.09 23.57
C THR A 138 44.33 -38.93 22.60
N ASN A 139 45.48 -38.97 21.89
CA ASN A 139 46.21 -37.76 21.43
C ASN A 139 46.34 -37.49 19.89
N PRO A 140 45.87 -36.33 19.37
CA PRO A 140 46.15 -35.84 18.01
C PRO A 140 47.39 -34.91 17.96
N GLU A 141 48.60 -35.44 18.04
CA GLU A 141 49.82 -34.62 18.26
C GLU A 141 50.53 -34.14 16.98
N SER A 142 50.22 -32.92 16.57
CA SER A 142 51.23 -31.99 16.04
C SER A 142 51.00 -30.60 16.64
N GLU A 143 52.05 -29.97 17.15
CA GLU A 143 51.92 -28.72 17.93
C GLU A 143 51.47 -27.53 17.07
N SER A 144 51.84 -27.54 15.78
CA SER A 144 51.50 -26.52 14.80
C SER A 144 50.08 -26.67 14.21
N GLY A 145 49.50 -27.88 14.20
CA GLY A 145 48.17 -28.11 13.62
C GLY A 145 47.01 -27.56 14.47
N LYS A 146 47.12 -27.65 15.80
CA LYS A 146 46.07 -27.23 16.74
C LYS A 146 45.88 -25.70 16.79
N LYS A 147 46.98 -24.96 17.00
CA LYS A 147 46.99 -23.51 17.31
C LYS A 147 46.41 -22.57 16.25
N LEU A 148 46.18 -23.02 15.01
CA LEU A 148 45.63 -22.20 13.92
C LEU A 148 44.15 -22.45 13.66
N GLU A 149 43.67 -23.70 13.74
CA GLU A 149 42.23 -24.00 13.64
C GLU A 149 41.47 -23.60 14.91
N GLU A 150 42.08 -23.69 16.10
CA GLU A 150 41.46 -23.29 17.38
C GLU A 150 40.92 -21.85 17.37
N LYS A 151 41.63 -20.90 16.74
CA LYS A 151 41.17 -19.50 16.62
C LYS A 151 40.08 -19.33 15.56
N ALA A 152 40.04 -20.15 14.51
CA ALA A 152 39.01 -20.07 13.46
C ALA A 152 37.70 -20.78 13.87
N ALA A 153 37.78 -21.86 14.65
CA ALA A 153 36.64 -22.68 15.04
C ALA A 153 35.51 -21.87 15.71
N GLN A 154 35.85 -20.94 16.60
CA GLN A 154 34.88 -20.07 17.30
C GLN A 154 34.02 -19.19 16.37
N VAL A 155 34.48 -18.93 15.14
CA VAL A 155 33.74 -18.09 14.16
C VAL A 155 32.77 -18.94 13.33
N PHE A 156 33.09 -20.22 13.13
CA PHE A 156 32.37 -21.11 12.20
C PHE A 156 31.66 -22.29 12.88
N GLU A 157 31.63 -22.37 14.21
CA GLU A 157 30.99 -23.46 14.97
C GLU A 157 29.53 -23.74 14.54
N TRP A 158 28.79 -22.68 14.17
CA TRP A 158 27.42 -22.76 13.67
C TRP A 158 27.24 -23.70 12.46
N THR A 159 28.27 -23.90 11.62
CA THR A 159 28.17 -24.74 10.43
C THR A 159 27.89 -26.21 10.78
N ALA A 160 28.39 -26.68 11.94
CA ALA A 160 28.15 -28.03 12.42
C ALA A 160 26.70 -28.26 12.88
N GLY A 161 26.01 -27.21 13.35
CA GLY A 161 24.61 -27.29 13.77
C GLY A 161 23.62 -27.37 12.60
N LEU A 162 23.94 -26.74 11.46
CA LEU A 162 23.01 -26.56 10.35
C LEU A 162 22.67 -27.84 9.57
N LYS A 163 23.57 -28.84 9.54
CA LYS A 163 23.43 -30.10 8.79
C LYS A 163 23.04 -29.92 7.30
N SER A 164 23.44 -28.81 6.70
CA SER A 164 23.15 -28.49 5.29
C SER A 164 23.73 -29.55 4.36
N TYR A 165 22.95 -29.96 3.34
CA TYR A 165 23.34 -31.06 2.44
C TYR A 165 24.57 -30.71 1.60
N GLN A 166 24.80 -29.41 1.36
CA GLN A 166 25.95 -28.90 0.63
C GLN A 166 27.28 -29.23 1.33
N TYR A 167 27.30 -29.44 2.64
CA TYR A 167 28.49 -29.91 3.37
C TYR A 167 28.82 -31.40 3.11
N ASN A 168 27.92 -32.15 2.46
CA ASN A 168 28.14 -33.54 2.07
C ASN A 168 28.53 -33.70 0.59
N ASP A 169 28.71 -32.60 -0.16
CA ASP A 169 29.18 -32.65 -1.55
C ASP A 169 30.64 -33.13 -1.59
N PRO A 170 30.97 -34.25 -2.25
CA PRO A 170 32.34 -34.75 -2.34
C PRO A 170 33.29 -33.81 -3.13
N GLY A 171 32.74 -32.84 -3.87
CA GLY A 171 33.50 -31.77 -4.52
C GLY A 171 33.76 -30.53 -3.65
N LEU A 172 33.23 -30.45 -2.42
CA LEU A 172 33.30 -29.23 -1.61
C LEU A 172 34.74 -28.88 -1.19
N GLN A 173 35.19 -27.71 -1.63
CA GLN A 173 36.45 -27.10 -1.21
C GLN A 173 36.16 -25.95 -0.24
N ILE A 174 36.29 -26.22 1.06
CA ILE A 174 36.03 -25.22 2.12
C ILE A 174 37.00 -24.03 1.99
N VAL A 175 36.45 -22.82 2.09
CA VAL A 175 37.20 -21.55 2.24
C VAL A 175 36.68 -20.86 3.50
N LYS A 176 37.57 -20.57 4.45
CA LYS A 176 37.28 -19.76 5.65
C LYS A 176 37.90 -18.38 5.46
N ALA A 177 37.12 -17.32 5.62
CA ALA A 177 37.61 -15.94 5.60
C ALA A 177 37.24 -15.26 6.94
N PHE A 178 38.23 -14.76 7.66
CA PHE A 178 38.04 -14.18 8.99
C PHE A 178 39.14 -13.14 9.29
N TYR A 179 39.02 -12.44 10.42
CA TYR A 179 40.07 -11.54 10.90
C TYR A 179 40.28 -11.68 12.41
N LEU A 180 41.47 -11.29 12.85
CA LEU A 180 41.87 -11.20 14.26
C LEU A 180 42.28 -9.76 14.57
N VAL A 181 42.13 -9.34 15.83
CA VAL A 181 42.38 -7.96 16.28
C VAL A 181 43.40 -7.92 17.44
N SER A 182 44.28 -6.92 17.42
CA SER A 182 45.27 -6.62 18.46
C SER A 182 45.40 -5.10 18.64
N GLY A 183 44.61 -4.55 19.58
CA GLY A 183 44.38 -3.11 19.68
C GLY A 183 43.62 -2.60 18.44
N GLU A 184 44.09 -1.54 17.80
CA GLU A 184 43.51 -1.03 16.54
C GLU A 184 43.92 -1.88 15.30
N ARG A 185 44.86 -2.82 15.44
CA ARG A 185 45.44 -3.55 14.31
C ARG A 185 44.63 -4.80 13.98
N HIS A 186 44.35 -4.96 12.70
CA HIS A 186 43.57 -6.06 12.14
C HIS A 186 44.47 -6.98 11.30
N LEU A 187 44.32 -8.29 11.47
CA LEU A 187 44.99 -9.34 10.69
C LEU A 187 43.92 -10.16 9.97
N PHE A 188 43.81 -9.97 8.65
CA PHE A 188 42.86 -10.68 7.79
C PHE A 188 43.45 -12.02 7.33
N VAL A 189 42.63 -13.06 7.30
CA VAL A 189 43.04 -14.44 6.98
C VAL A 189 42.03 -15.06 6.02
N ILE A 190 42.53 -15.60 4.91
CA ILE A 190 41.80 -16.55 4.04
C ILE A 190 42.52 -17.89 4.16
N SER A 191 41.76 -18.95 4.48
CA SER A 191 42.26 -20.32 4.64
C SER A 191 41.46 -21.30 3.79
N SER A 192 42.13 -22.06 2.94
CA SER A 192 41.53 -23.11 2.11
C SER A 192 42.58 -24.12 1.67
N ASN A 193 42.16 -25.36 1.42
CA ASN A 193 42.97 -26.37 0.75
C ASN A 193 43.00 -26.20 -0.79
N SER A 194 42.37 -25.15 -1.33
CA SER A 194 42.32 -24.87 -2.78
C SER A 194 42.87 -23.48 -3.11
N GLU A 195 43.99 -23.46 -3.83
CA GLU A 195 44.59 -22.23 -4.36
C GLU A 195 43.66 -21.55 -5.39
N GLU A 196 42.88 -22.34 -6.13
CA GLU A 196 41.91 -21.84 -7.10
C GLU A 196 40.76 -21.07 -6.42
N GLN A 197 40.11 -21.66 -5.41
CA GLN A 197 39.04 -20.96 -4.67
C GLN A 197 39.59 -19.75 -3.90
N THR A 198 40.85 -19.82 -3.43
CA THR A 198 41.52 -18.69 -2.79
C THR A 198 41.72 -17.52 -3.76
N LYS A 199 42.26 -17.78 -4.97
CA LYS A 199 42.39 -16.77 -6.04
C LYS A 199 41.04 -16.22 -6.48
N LYS A 200 40.02 -17.08 -6.57
CA LYS A 200 38.63 -16.71 -6.90
C LYS A 200 38.02 -15.78 -5.86
N LEU A 201 38.21 -16.04 -4.56
CA LEU A 201 37.74 -15.16 -3.49
C LEU A 201 38.46 -13.80 -3.53
N ILE A 202 39.79 -13.78 -3.73
CA ILE A 202 40.55 -12.53 -3.90
C ILE A 202 40.02 -11.73 -5.10
N GLY A 203 39.79 -12.39 -6.24
CA GLY A 203 39.22 -11.75 -7.43
C GLY A 203 37.80 -11.20 -7.20
N LEU A 204 36.97 -11.87 -6.41
CA LEU A 204 35.65 -11.37 -6.00
C LEU A 204 35.76 -10.16 -5.06
N ILE A 205 36.71 -10.15 -4.12
CA ILE A 205 36.97 -9.02 -3.24
C ILE A 205 37.40 -7.79 -4.06
N ASP A 206 38.39 -7.93 -4.94
CA ASP A 206 38.88 -6.82 -5.75
C ASP A 206 37.86 -6.32 -6.78
N GLN A 207 37.08 -7.21 -7.39
CA GLN A 207 35.93 -6.83 -8.23
C GLN A 207 34.86 -6.07 -7.44
N THR A 208 34.58 -6.49 -6.20
CA THR A 208 33.62 -5.79 -5.32
C THR A 208 34.15 -4.42 -4.92
N ARG A 209 35.46 -4.27 -4.69
CA ARG A 209 36.13 -2.99 -4.42
C ARG A 209 36.11 -2.06 -5.65
N GLU A 210 36.34 -2.57 -6.86
CA GLU A 210 36.19 -1.81 -8.12
C GLU A 210 34.76 -1.29 -8.28
N LEU A 211 33.77 -2.16 -8.05
CA LEU A 211 32.35 -1.82 -8.12
C LEU A 211 31.95 -0.77 -7.08
N LEU A 212 32.30 -0.97 -5.80
CA LEU A 212 32.03 -0.02 -4.73
C LEU A 212 32.86 1.27 -4.85
N ALA A 213 33.94 1.29 -5.64
CA ALA A 213 34.65 2.52 -5.99
C ALA A 213 33.85 3.35 -7.01
N ARG A 214 33.35 2.73 -8.10
CA ARG A 214 32.67 3.40 -9.22
C ARG A 214 31.17 3.67 -9.00
N TYR A 215 30.46 2.77 -8.31
CA TYR A 215 29.01 2.78 -8.20
C TYR A 215 28.54 3.05 -6.76
N ARG A 216 27.32 3.59 -6.64
CA ARG A 216 26.46 3.48 -5.46
C ARG A 216 25.53 2.28 -5.66
N LEU A 217 25.19 1.61 -4.57
CA LEU A 217 24.07 0.67 -4.52
C LEU A 217 22.81 1.47 -4.22
N GLU A 218 21.79 1.35 -5.06
CA GLU A 218 20.52 2.08 -4.94
C GLU A 218 19.38 1.06 -4.88
N LYS A 219 18.89 0.76 -3.68
CA LYS A 219 17.80 -0.23 -3.44
C LYS A 219 16.44 0.41 -3.68
N GLY A 220 15.49 -0.35 -4.21
CA GLY A 220 14.12 0.13 -4.39
C GLY A 220 13.08 -0.97 -4.59
N TRP A 221 11.82 -0.54 -4.57
CA TRP A 221 10.67 -1.40 -4.89
C TRP A 221 10.18 -1.09 -6.30
N PHE A 222 10.15 -2.12 -7.14
CA PHE A 222 9.67 -2.04 -8.52
C PHE A 222 8.30 -2.72 -8.59
N GLY A 223 7.26 -2.03 -9.05
CA GLY A 223 5.92 -2.60 -9.08
C GLY A 223 5.40 -2.93 -7.69
N ALA A 224 5.36 -1.92 -6.82
CA ALA A 224 4.57 -1.97 -5.59
C ALA A 224 3.13 -1.53 -5.92
N ALA A 225 2.13 -2.31 -5.52
CA ALA A 225 0.74 -2.02 -5.83
C ALA A 225 0.04 -1.31 -4.66
N THR A 226 -0.48 -0.10 -4.91
CA THR A 226 -1.25 0.71 -3.93
C THR A 226 -2.73 0.87 -4.30
N LEU A 227 -3.10 0.62 -5.56
CA LEU A 227 -4.48 0.69 -6.07
C LEU A 227 -5.18 2.02 -5.71
N LEU A 228 -4.43 3.13 -5.62
CA LEU A 228 -4.91 4.39 -5.04
C LEU A 228 -6.08 4.99 -5.83
N LYS A 229 -6.15 4.68 -7.13
CA LYS A 229 -7.14 5.18 -8.08
C LYS A 229 -8.06 4.07 -8.60
N SER A 230 -8.25 3.01 -7.81
CA SER A 230 -9.05 1.83 -8.13
C SER A 230 -10.16 1.59 -7.12
N VAL A 231 -11.27 0.97 -7.56
CA VAL A 231 -12.29 0.40 -6.68
C VAL A 231 -11.82 -0.89 -5.97
N THR A 232 -10.66 -1.45 -6.34
CA THR A 232 -10.08 -2.64 -5.70
C THR A 232 -9.22 -2.24 -4.49
N CYS A 233 -9.56 -2.71 -3.28
CA CYS A 233 -8.87 -2.29 -2.05
C CYS A 233 -7.57 -3.06 -1.77
N THR A 234 -6.50 -2.34 -1.43
CA THR A 234 -5.28 -2.85 -0.78
C THR A 234 -4.84 -1.85 0.31
N PRO A 235 -4.20 -2.28 1.42
CA PRO A 235 -3.61 -1.33 2.36
C PRO A 235 -2.48 -0.49 1.75
N GLY A 236 -2.33 0.73 2.30
CA GLY A 236 -1.16 1.59 2.18
C GLY A 236 -1.24 2.65 1.07
N HIS A 237 -1.24 3.92 1.47
CA HIS A 237 -1.11 5.05 0.54
C HIS A 237 0.35 5.18 0.04
N PRO A 238 0.63 5.61 -1.21
CA PRO A 238 2.00 5.73 -1.75
C PRO A 238 3.00 6.46 -0.84
N ILE A 239 2.58 7.52 -0.14
CA ILE A 239 3.42 8.22 0.86
C ILE A 239 3.84 7.28 2.00
N GLU A 240 2.94 6.46 2.53
CA GLU A 240 3.24 5.50 3.61
C GLU A 240 4.16 4.38 3.11
N VAL A 241 3.97 3.93 1.86
CA VAL A 241 4.88 2.96 1.20
C VAL A 241 6.28 3.53 1.06
N ILE A 242 6.41 4.80 0.66
CA ILE A 242 7.70 5.51 0.60
C ILE A 242 8.31 5.58 2.00
N GLY A 243 7.56 6.01 3.02
CA GLY A 243 8.03 6.10 4.40
C GLY A 243 8.53 4.77 4.97
N LYS A 244 7.79 3.67 4.74
CA LYS A 244 8.19 2.30 5.10
C LYS A 244 9.45 1.88 4.35
N GLY A 245 9.45 2.02 3.02
CA GLY A 245 10.57 1.58 2.17
C GLY A 245 11.87 2.34 2.44
N MET A 246 11.80 3.65 2.70
CA MET A 246 12.97 4.44 3.09
C MET A 246 13.57 3.96 4.42
N ASN A 247 12.74 3.50 5.35
CA ASN A 247 13.23 2.88 6.58
C ASN A 247 13.85 1.48 6.35
N GLU A 248 13.40 0.77 5.30
CA GLU A 248 14.03 -0.44 4.74
C GLU A 248 15.20 -0.13 3.76
N GLY A 249 15.71 1.11 3.72
CA GLY A 249 16.89 1.48 2.92
C GLY A 249 16.62 1.71 1.42
N ASN A 250 15.37 1.84 0.99
CA ASN A 250 15.04 2.16 -0.41
C ASN A 250 15.30 3.64 -0.73
N SER A 251 15.97 3.91 -1.85
CA SER A 251 16.14 5.24 -2.45
C SER A 251 15.22 5.49 -3.66
N TRP A 252 14.52 4.47 -4.18
CA TRP A 252 13.58 4.63 -5.29
C TRP A 252 12.38 3.67 -5.26
N PHE A 253 11.30 4.07 -5.97
CA PHE A 253 10.01 3.40 -6.00
C PHE A 253 9.36 3.50 -7.39
N ILE A 254 8.79 2.42 -7.88
CA ILE A 254 7.89 2.40 -9.05
C ILE A 254 6.58 1.71 -8.63
N PHE A 255 5.46 2.43 -8.72
CA PHE A 255 4.13 1.87 -8.43
C PHE A 255 3.49 1.33 -9.71
N ASP A 256 2.86 0.15 -9.68
CA ASP A 256 2.25 -0.46 -10.88
C ASP A 256 0.94 -1.25 -10.66
N GLY A 257 0.26 -1.01 -9.54
CA GLY A 257 -1.09 -1.54 -9.32
C GLY A 257 -2.11 -0.95 -10.30
N TYR A 258 -3.31 -1.55 -10.35
CA TYR A 258 -4.37 -1.12 -11.26
C TYR A 258 -4.71 0.37 -11.06
N MET A 259 -4.62 1.13 -12.15
CA MET A 259 -4.79 2.59 -12.20
C MET A 259 -3.81 3.44 -11.35
N ASP A 260 -2.81 2.87 -10.67
CA ASP A 260 -1.80 3.66 -9.91
C ASP A 260 -1.04 4.65 -10.82
N PHE A 261 -0.94 4.35 -12.14
CA PHE A 261 -0.31 5.25 -13.11
C PHE A 261 -0.98 6.63 -13.25
N LEU A 262 -2.27 6.75 -12.91
CA LEU A 262 -2.99 8.02 -12.90
C LEU A 262 -2.46 8.97 -11.81
N ALA A 263 -1.88 8.43 -10.73
CA ALA A 263 -1.33 9.21 -9.62
C ALA A 263 0.06 9.81 -9.89
N LYS A 264 0.63 9.67 -11.11
CA LYS A 264 2.00 10.10 -11.44
C LYS A 264 2.32 11.52 -10.95
N LYS A 265 1.49 12.49 -11.33
CA LYS A 265 1.68 13.91 -11.04
C LYS A 265 1.53 14.23 -9.54
N GLU A 266 0.69 13.48 -8.82
CA GLU A 266 0.53 13.62 -7.37
C GLU A 266 1.76 13.06 -6.62
N ILE A 267 2.23 11.87 -7.01
CA ILE A 267 3.42 11.23 -6.43
C ILE A 267 4.68 12.07 -6.66
N GLU A 268 4.87 12.58 -7.88
CA GLU A 268 5.95 13.52 -8.21
C GLU A 268 5.82 14.82 -7.41
N SER A 269 4.60 15.36 -7.24
CA SER A 269 4.37 16.56 -6.42
C SER A 269 4.71 16.32 -4.95
N TRP A 270 4.26 15.21 -4.35
CA TRP A 270 4.50 14.91 -2.93
C TRP A 270 5.99 14.76 -2.61
N VAL A 271 6.77 14.08 -3.46
CA VAL A 271 8.22 13.93 -3.27
C VAL A 271 8.94 15.29 -3.37
N ASN A 272 8.58 16.11 -4.36
CA ASN A 272 9.21 17.42 -4.57
C ASN A 272 8.83 18.47 -3.52
N GLU A 273 7.56 18.53 -3.10
CA GLU A 273 7.03 19.54 -2.18
C GLU A 273 7.76 19.54 -0.83
N VAL A 274 8.06 18.35 -0.29
CA VAL A 274 8.84 18.17 0.96
C VAL A 274 10.28 17.74 0.73
N LYS A 275 10.78 17.79 -0.52
CA LYS A 275 12.18 17.55 -0.91
C LYS A 275 12.73 16.20 -0.42
N LEU A 276 11.94 15.14 -0.56
CA LEU A 276 12.35 13.81 -0.15
C LEU A 276 13.52 13.29 -1.02
N PRO A 277 14.56 12.68 -0.43
CA PRO A 277 15.74 12.20 -1.15
C PRO A 277 15.47 10.83 -1.81
N VAL A 278 14.40 10.72 -2.58
CA VAL A 278 14.00 9.50 -3.29
C VAL A 278 13.50 9.81 -4.70
N VAL A 279 13.54 8.83 -5.60
CA VAL A 279 12.83 8.90 -6.89
C VAL A 279 11.60 8.00 -6.82
N ALA A 280 10.40 8.59 -6.88
CA ALA A 280 9.15 7.84 -7.00
C ALA A 280 8.52 8.10 -8.38
N ASN A 281 8.13 7.03 -9.07
CA ASN A 281 7.49 7.08 -10.38
C ASN A 281 6.43 5.94 -10.48
N VAL A 282 5.80 5.77 -11.63
CA VAL A 282 4.72 4.80 -11.87
C VAL A 282 4.87 4.08 -13.21
N GLY A 283 4.15 2.98 -13.36
CA GLY A 283 3.95 2.27 -14.63
C GLY A 283 2.70 1.39 -14.59
N PHE A 284 2.53 0.56 -15.61
CA PHE A 284 1.46 -0.44 -15.65
C PHE A 284 1.85 -1.60 -16.55
N SER A 285 1.89 -2.82 -16.01
CA SER A 285 2.28 -4.04 -16.73
C SER A 285 1.60 -4.16 -18.11
N PRO A 286 2.33 -4.32 -19.23
CA PRO A 286 3.77 -4.56 -19.38
C PRO A 286 4.67 -3.31 -19.53
N ILE A 287 4.13 -2.08 -19.48
CA ILE A 287 4.80 -0.84 -19.87
C ILE A 287 5.28 0.03 -18.70
N TYR A 288 6.49 0.58 -18.82
CA TYR A 288 7.15 1.33 -17.75
C TYR A 288 8.04 2.44 -18.30
N GLY A 289 8.47 3.36 -17.41
CA GLY A 289 9.46 4.40 -17.74
C GLY A 289 8.99 5.49 -18.69
N CYS A 290 7.70 5.50 -19.06
CA CYS A 290 7.11 6.50 -19.93
C CYS A 290 7.18 7.91 -19.29
N SER A 291 7.32 8.94 -20.13
CA SER A 291 7.24 10.35 -19.72
C SER A 291 5.94 10.67 -18.96
N ASP A 292 4.84 10.14 -19.49
CA ASP A 292 3.49 10.24 -18.97
C ASP A 292 2.64 9.04 -19.47
N TYR A 293 1.42 8.89 -18.92
CA TYR A 293 0.48 7.83 -19.29
C TYR A 293 -0.85 8.39 -19.86
N GLU A 294 -0.84 9.62 -20.38
CA GLU A 294 -2.02 10.27 -20.95
C GLU A 294 -2.46 9.60 -22.26
N GLY A 295 -3.69 9.08 -22.24
CA GLY A 295 -4.29 8.32 -23.34
C GLY A 295 -4.14 6.80 -23.24
N LEU A 296 -3.56 6.26 -22.17
CA LEU A 296 -3.56 4.82 -21.91
C LEU A 296 -4.97 4.32 -21.58
N GLN A 297 -5.41 3.24 -22.26
CA GLN A 297 -6.71 2.61 -22.06
C GLN A 297 -6.52 1.12 -21.78
N VAL A 298 -6.15 0.76 -20.55
CA VAL A 298 -5.62 -0.57 -20.20
C VAL A 298 -6.53 -1.77 -20.54
N GLN A 299 -7.85 -1.55 -20.67
CA GLN A 299 -8.84 -2.57 -21.06
C GLN A 299 -9.15 -2.60 -22.58
N ASP A 300 -8.50 -1.74 -23.37
CA ASP A 300 -8.67 -1.59 -24.83
C ASP A 300 -7.34 -1.83 -25.58
N MET A 301 -6.29 -2.25 -24.87
CA MET A 301 -4.97 -2.58 -25.44
C MET A 301 -4.96 -4.01 -26.00
N GLU A 302 -5.67 -4.23 -27.12
CA GLU A 302 -6.01 -5.56 -27.64
C GLU A 302 -4.82 -6.46 -28.04
N THR A 303 -3.59 -5.93 -28.20
CA THR A 303 -2.43 -6.72 -28.67
C THR A 303 -1.11 -6.31 -28.00
N SER A 304 -0.16 -7.24 -27.93
CA SER A 304 1.22 -7.01 -27.47
C SER A 304 1.92 -5.88 -28.24
N GLN A 305 1.70 -5.77 -29.55
CA GLN A 305 2.26 -4.68 -30.36
C GLN A 305 1.71 -3.31 -29.93
N ALA A 306 0.41 -3.20 -29.62
CA ALA A 306 -0.17 -1.94 -29.15
C ALA A 306 0.48 -1.44 -27.85
N TRP A 307 0.80 -2.36 -26.92
CA TRP A 307 1.56 -2.03 -25.70
C TRP A 307 2.98 -1.54 -26.01
N ILE A 308 3.71 -2.24 -26.88
CA ILE A 308 5.07 -1.87 -27.30
C ILE A 308 5.07 -0.49 -28.01
N ASP A 309 4.16 -0.28 -28.96
CA ASP A 309 4.03 0.98 -29.69
C ASP A 309 3.67 2.14 -28.77
N TYR A 310 2.79 1.92 -27.79
CA TYR A 310 2.45 2.92 -26.77
C TYR A 310 3.67 3.31 -25.94
N ALA A 311 4.42 2.32 -25.41
CA ALA A 311 5.61 2.57 -24.60
C ALA A 311 6.67 3.35 -25.40
N ARG A 312 7.03 2.85 -26.59
CA ARG A 312 8.00 3.49 -27.49
C ARG A 312 7.58 4.92 -27.86
N LYS A 313 6.29 5.17 -28.12
CA LYS A 313 5.72 6.51 -28.39
C LYS A 313 5.82 7.48 -27.20
N LYS A 314 5.80 6.98 -25.97
CA LYS A 314 5.93 7.77 -24.72
C LYS A 314 7.36 7.80 -24.17
N GLY A 315 8.34 7.27 -24.90
CA GLY A 315 9.76 7.22 -24.50
C GLY A 315 10.06 6.21 -23.39
N GLY A 316 9.13 5.28 -23.12
CA GLY A 316 9.29 4.18 -22.17
C GLY A 316 9.59 2.84 -22.83
N TYR A 317 9.48 1.78 -22.04
CA TYR A 317 9.88 0.42 -22.38
C TYR A 317 8.75 -0.59 -22.09
N ALA A 318 8.68 -1.68 -22.84
CA ALA A 318 7.74 -2.78 -22.65
C ALA A 318 8.47 -4.07 -22.25
N PHE A 319 7.97 -4.76 -21.22
CA PHE A 319 8.56 -5.99 -20.67
C PHE A 319 7.58 -7.17 -20.74
N ARG A 320 8.03 -8.34 -21.21
CA ARG A 320 7.24 -9.59 -21.29
C ARG A 320 7.59 -10.56 -20.17
N PRO A 321 6.75 -11.54 -19.80
CA PRO A 321 7.21 -12.70 -19.03
C PRO A 321 8.36 -13.41 -19.76
N VAL A 322 9.29 -14.01 -19.00
CA VAL A 322 10.47 -14.71 -19.57
C VAL A 322 10.04 -15.82 -20.54
N TYR A 323 9.18 -16.74 -20.07
CA TYR A 323 8.56 -17.76 -20.91
C TYR A 323 7.11 -17.36 -21.24
N SER A 324 6.87 -17.06 -22.53
CA SER A 324 5.58 -16.60 -23.04
C SER A 324 5.58 -16.77 -24.58
N PRO A 325 5.33 -17.99 -25.10
CA PRO A 325 5.46 -18.29 -26.53
C PRO A 325 4.58 -17.40 -27.44
N GLU A 326 3.40 -17.02 -26.96
CA GLU A 326 2.50 -16.06 -27.59
C GLU A 326 3.13 -14.65 -27.78
N ASN A 327 4.17 -14.32 -27.01
CA ASN A 327 4.93 -13.08 -27.11
C ASN A 327 6.28 -13.23 -27.84
N ASP A 328 6.66 -14.41 -28.34
CA ASP A 328 7.93 -14.63 -29.05
C ASP A 328 7.99 -13.94 -30.43
N ALA A 329 6.83 -13.53 -30.96
CA ALA A 329 6.72 -12.81 -32.23
C ALA A 329 6.89 -11.28 -32.13
N PHE A 330 7.13 -10.73 -30.93
CA PHE A 330 7.13 -9.28 -30.68
C PHE A 330 8.42 -8.78 -30.00
N GLU A 331 8.87 -7.58 -30.38
CA GLU A 331 10.08 -6.95 -29.86
C GLU A 331 9.86 -6.25 -28.51
N PHE A 332 9.82 -7.00 -27.42
CA PHE A 332 9.88 -6.44 -26.07
C PHE A 332 11.32 -5.99 -25.69
N ASP A 333 11.42 -4.94 -24.89
CA ASP A 333 12.71 -4.36 -24.47
C ASP A 333 13.36 -5.14 -23.32
N GLY A 334 12.61 -6.02 -22.64
CA GLY A 334 13.14 -6.86 -21.56
C GLY A 334 12.14 -7.85 -20.96
N TYR A 335 12.55 -8.47 -19.85
CA TYR A 335 11.78 -9.48 -19.12
C TYR A 335 11.20 -8.99 -17.77
N ILE A 336 10.00 -9.46 -17.45
CA ILE A 336 9.42 -9.51 -16.10
C ILE A 336 9.81 -10.86 -15.49
N ALA A 337 10.61 -10.83 -14.43
CA ALA A 337 11.20 -12.00 -13.80
C ALA A 337 10.52 -12.40 -12.48
N THR A 338 10.57 -13.69 -12.19
CA THR A 338 10.16 -14.34 -10.93
C THR A 338 11.28 -15.27 -10.43
N GLU A 339 11.17 -15.85 -9.21
CA GLU A 339 12.16 -16.80 -8.66
C GLU A 339 12.53 -17.91 -9.65
N GLY A 340 11.52 -18.49 -10.30
CA GLY A 340 11.67 -19.59 -11.26
C GLY A 340 12.39 -19.20 -12.57
N ASN A 341 12.74 -17.93 -12.76
CA ASN A 341 13.46 -17.45 -13.96
C ASN A 341 14.94 -17.15 -13.71
N LYS A 342 15.46 -17.48 -12.53
CA LYS A 342 16.85 -17.17 -12.15
C LYS A 342 17.89 -17.65 -13.17
N GLU A 343 17.70 -18.81 -13.79
CA GLU A 343 18.64 -19.36 -14.78
C GLU A 343 18.74 -18.47 -16.02
N GLN A 344 17.60 -18.03 -16.56
CA GLN A 344 17.53 -17.14 -17.71
C GLN A 344 18.12 -15.76 -17.36
N ILE A 345 17.71 -15.20 -16.21
CA ILE A 345 18.13 -13.86 -15.77
C ILE A 345 19.64 -13.78 -15.45
N ASP A 346 20.25 -14.85 -14.95
CA ASP A 346 21.69 -14.91 -14.68
C ASP A 346 22.54 -15.08 -15.96
N ASN A 347 22.04 -15.80 -16.98
CA ASN A 347 22.84 -16.23 -18.14
C ASN A 347 22.56 -15.48 -19.45
N GLU A 348 21.33 -15.03 -19.70
CA GLU A 348 20.97 -14.29 -20.92
C GLU A 348 21.44 -12.82 -20.86
N ASN A 349 21.42 -12.12 -22.00
CA ASN A 349 21.79 -10.70 -22.08
C ASN A 349 20.59 -9.77 -22.36
N VAL A 350 19.44 -10.06 -21.73
CA VAL A 350 18.19 -9.31 -21.88
C VAL A 350 17.93 -8.44 -20.63
N PRO A 351 17.55 -7.15 -20.75
CA PRO A 351 17.15 -6.31 -19.61
C PRO A 351 16.03 -6.95 -18.79
N PHE A 352 15.96 -6.67 -17.48
CA PHE A 352 14.94 -7.30 -16.64
C PHE A 352 14.49 -6.44 -15.45
N ILE A 353 13.26 -6.69 -15.02
CA ILE A 353 12.60 -6.14 -13.84
C ILE A 353 12.01 -7.27 -12.99
N SER A 354 11.86 -7.05 -11.68
CA SER A 354 11.29 -8.03 -10.74
C SER A 354 10.30 -7.31 -9.84
N LYS A 355 9.04 -7.77 -9.77
CA LYS A 355 7.98 -7.05 -9.06
C LYS A 355 8.02 -7.26 -7.55
N THR A 356 7.70 -6.21 -6.80
CA THR A 356 7.50 -6.20 -5.35
C THR A 356 6.11 -6.71 -4.95
N GLY A 357 5.08 -6.47 -5.76
CA GLY A 357 3.73 -7.00 -5.55
C GLY A 357 2.85 -6.16 -4.61
N TYR A 358 1.84 -6.80 -4.01
CA TYR A 358 0.92 -6.13 -3.08
C TYR A 358 1.55 -5.99 -1.69
N LEU A 359 1.14 -4.98 -0.92
CA LEU A 359 1.68 -4.78 0.43
C LEU A 359 1.28 -5.88 1.43
N LEU A 360 0.20 -6.62 1.15
CA LEU A 360 -0.21 -7.81 1.91
C LEU A 360 0.79 -8.97 1.74
N ASP A 361 1.50 -9.02 0.62
CA ASP A 361 2.65 -9.92 0.39
C ASP A 361 3.93 -9.36 1.05
N ASN A 362 3.76 -8.45 2.03
CA ASN A 362 4.76 -7.80 2.87
C ASN A 362 5.81 -6.93 2.13
N ALA A 363 5.68 -6.78 0.81
CA ALA A 363 6.63 -6.11 -0.08
C ALA A 363 8.06 -6.68 0.07
N ILE A 364 8.19 -8.01 0.00
CA ILE A 364 9.47 -8.73 0.18
C ILE A 364 10.45 -8.46 -0.98
N PRO A 365 10.07 -8.62 -2.27
CA PRO A 365 11.02 -8.46 -3.37
C PRO A 365 11.45 -7.00 -3.56
N SER A 366 12.72 -6.80 -3.88
CA SER A 366 13.32 -5.50 -4.19
C SER A 366 14.36 -5.61 -5.30
N MET A 367 14.81 -4.48 -5.84
CA MET A 367 15.90 -4.42 -6.80
C MET A 367 17.00 -3.49 -6.31
N VAL A 368 18.26 -3.90 -6.47
CA VAL A 368 19.45 -3.08 -6.21
C VAL A 368 20.06 -2.68 -7.55
N LEU A 369 20.15 -1.38 -7.79
CA LEU A 369 20.76 -0.80 -8.99
C LEU A 369 22.20 -0.36 -8.69
N PHE A 370 23.09 -0.52 -9.67
CA PHE A 370 24.46 -0.01 -9.62
C PHE A 370 24.54 1.27 -10.45
N VAL A 371 24.37 2.41 -9.78
CA VAL A 371 24.35 3.77 -10.37
C VAL A 371 25.72 4.42 -10.17
N GLU A 372 26.29 5.04 -11.21
CA GLU A 372 27.65 5.61 -11.14
C GLU A 372 27.69 6.80 -10.17
N LYS A 373 28.73 6.90 -9.34
CA LYS A 373 28.79 7.90 -8.25
C LYS A 373 28.69 9.35 -8.72
N GLU A 374 29.26 9.65 -9.89
CA GLU A 374 29.25 10.98 -10.50
C GLU A 374 27.86 11.39 -11.05
N LYS A 375 26.91 10.44 -11.15
CA LYS A 375 25.53 10.69 -11.60
C LYS A 375 24.59 10.79 -10.39
N PRO A 376 23.63 11.74 -10.37
CA PRO A 376 22.58 11.75 -9.35
C PRO A 376 21.66 10.54 -9.51
N LEU A 377 20.93 10.17 -8.45
CA LEU A 377 19.78 9.28 -8.60
C LEU A 377 18.64 10.07 -9.26
N SER A 378 18.10 9.53 -10.34
CA SER A 378 17.11 10.13 -11.24
C SER A 378 16.37 9.04 -12.00
N ASN A 379 15.23 9.36 -12.62
CA ASN A 379 14.48 8.40 -13.44
C ASN A 379 15.36 7.87 -14.60
N GLU A 380 16.11 8.76 -15.25
CA GLU A 380 17.05 8.44 -16.33
C GLU A 380 18.12 7.45 -15.85
N THR A 381 18.70 7.65 -14.67
CA THR A 381 19.73 6.75 -14.14
C THR A 381 19.21 5.41 -13.63
N ILE A 382 17.94 5.35 -13.23
CA ILE A 382 17.25 4.10 -12.91
C ILE A 382 17.10 3.25 -14.18
N TRP A 383 16.60 3.85 -15.26
CA TRP A 383 16.43 3.14 -16.54
C TRP A 383 17.78 2.84 -17.23
N ASP A 384 18.77 3.74 -17.17
CA ASP A 384 20.16 3.45 -17.60
C ASP A 384 20.73 2.22 -16.86
N ALA A 385 20.46 2.07 -15.55
CA ALA A 385 20.88 0.88 -14.82
C ALA A 385 20.13 -0.38 -15.26
N ILE A 386 18.79 -0.35 -15.37
CA ILE A 386 17.95 -1.49 -15.78
C ILE A 386 18.30 -1.96 -17.20
N MET A 387 18.32 -1.05 -18.17
CA MET A 387 18.53 -1.38 -19.58
C MET A 387 19.96 -1.83 -19.91
N ASN A 388 20.95 -1.43 -19.10
CA ASN A 388 22.32 -1.97 -19.19
C ASN A 388 22.57 -3.17 -18.25
N ARG A 389 21.53 -3.82 -17.71
CA ARG A 389 21.61 -4.95 -16.77
C ARG A 389 22.53 -4.70 -15.56
N ARG A 390 22.65 -3.45 -15.10
CA ARG A 390 23.43 -3.07 -13.90
C ARG A 390 22.60 -3.22 -12.63
N THR A 391 21.91 -4.36 -12.53
CA THR A 391 20.84 -4.61 -11.57
C THR A 391 20.92 -6.02 -10.99
N VAL A 392 20.44 -6.16 -9.76
CA VAL A 392 20.22 -7.44 -9.09
C VAL A 392 18.86 -7.38 -8.43
N ALA A 393 17.97 -8.33 -8.74
CA ALA A 393 16.75 -8.52 -7.96
C ALA A 393 17.07 -9.36 -6.73
N VAL A 394 16.57 -8.93 -5.58
CA VAL A 394 16.68 -9.60 -4.28
C VAL A 394 15.27 -9.94 -3.84
N ILE A 395 14.99 -11.23 -3.73
CA ILE A 395 13.66 -11.78 -3.42
C ILE A 395 13.69 -12.44 -2.04
N ASP A 396 12.67 -13.24 -1.70
CA ASP A 396 12.56 -13.89 -0.38
C ASP A 396 13.81 -14.69 -0.01
N GLU A 397 14.09 -14.80 1.29
CA GLU A 397 15.26 -15.48 1.87
C GLU A 397 16.63 -14.94 1.35
N ALA A 398 16.67 -13.68 0.88
CA ALA A 398 17.83 -13.03 0.25
C ALA A 398 18.33 -13.70 -1.06
N LYS A 399 17.50 -14.50 -1.73
CA LYS A 399 17.84 -15.08 -3.03
C LYS A 399 18.06 -13.95 -4.05
N MET A 400 19.08 -14.09 -4.90
CA MET A 400 19.48 -13.05 -5.86
C MET A 400 19.48 -13.55 -7.31
N MET A 401 19.03 -12.73 -8.24
CA MET A 401 19.14 -12.97 -9.70
C MET A 401 19.61 -11.72 -10.45
N GLY A 402 20.46 -11.92 -11.46
CA GLY A 402 21.08 -10.84 -12.26
C GLY A 402 22.54 -11.16 -12.63
N PRO A 403 23.20 -10.34 -13.47
CA PRO A 403 24.51 -10.66 -14.02
C PRO A 403 25.58 -10.89 -12.95
N ALA A 404 26.41 -11.91 -13.17
CA ALA A 404 27.39 -12.40 -12.20
C ALA A 404 28.31 -11.30 -11.63
N LYS A 405 28.76 -10.31 -12.42
CA LYS A 405 29.60 -9.19 -11.91
C LYS A 405 28.92 -8.43 -10.78
N PHE A 406 27.63 -8.12 -10.90
CA PHE A 406 26.88 -7.37 -9.90
C PHE A 406 26.31 -8.27 -8.80
N ARG A 407 25.76 -9.44 -9.18
CA ARG A 407 25.17 -10.41 -8.25
C ARG A 407 26.19 -11.01 -7.30
N ASN A 408 27.39 -11.38 -7.77
CA ASN A 408 28.41 -11.96 -6.89
C ASN A 408 28.97 -10.94 -5.90
N ALA A 409 29.09 -9.67 -6.29
CA ALA A 409 29.51 -8.59 -5.40
C ALA A 409 28.47 -8.33 -4.30
N LEU A 410 27.17 -8.27 -4.65
CA LEU A 410 26.10 -8.12 -3.67
C LEU A 410 26.01 -9.35 -2.73
N GLY A 411 26.21 -10.56 -3.25
CA GLY A 411 26.30 -11.78 -2.46
C GLY A 411 27.47 -11.82 -1.48
N LEU A 412 28.66 -11.32 -1.88
CA LEU A 412 29.81 -11.20 -0.97
C LEU A 412 29.53 -10.20 0.17
N LEU A 413 28.90 -9.06 -0.14
CA LEU A 413 28.52 -8.04 0.84
C LEU A 413 27.38 -8.50 1.77
N TYR A 414 26.58 -9.48 1.36
CA TYR A 414 25.61 -10.14 2.23
C TYR A 414 26.26 -11.12 3.22
N LEU A 415 27.31 -11.84 2.78
CA LEU A 415 28.09 -12.71 3.68
C LEU A 415 28.88 -11.91 4.73
N ASP A 416 29.39 -10.73 4.37
CA ASP A 416 30.06 -9.78 5.28
C ASP A 416 29.13 -8.62 5.68
N ASN A 417 28.01 -8.98 6.32
CA ASN A 417 26.81 -8.14 6.54
C ASN A 417 27.06 -6.77 7.25
N ASP A 418 28.20 -6.55 7.90
CA ASP A 418 28.52 -5.29 8.59
C ASP A 418 28.48 -4.08 7.63
N PHE A 419 29.01 -4.24 6.41
CA PHE A 419 29.00 -3.17 5.40
C PHE A 419 27.58 -2.75 5.01
N ILE A 420 26.71 -3.69 4.65
CA ILE A 420 25.35 -3.37 4.18
C ILE A 420 24.44 -2.89 5.31
N THR A 421 24.61 -3.41 6.53
CA THR A 421 23.92 -2.94 7.75
C THR A 421 24.29 -1.49 8.09
N GLY A 422 25.53 -1.07 7.77
CA GLY A 422 25.93 0.34 7.76
C GLY A 422 25.32 1.13 6.60
N TYR A 423 25.49 0.63 5.37
CA TYR A 423 25.17 1.32 4.12
C TYR A 423 23.67 1.61 3.94
N PHE A 424 22.79 0.64 4.20
CA PHE A 424 21.32 0.81 4.12
C PHE A 424 20.70 1.36 5.41
N GLY A 425 21.50 1.63 6.44
CA GLY A 425 21.05 2.32 7.65
C GLY A 425 20.15 1.49 8.57
N ASP A 426 20.29 0.16 8.57
CA ASP A 426 19.64 -0.78 9.50
C ASP A 426 19.86 -0.40 10.98
N ASN A 427 21.05 0.16 11.29
CA ASN A 427 21.46 0.56 12.63
C ASN A 427 20.55 1.62 13.32
N LEU A 428 19.56 2.18 12.62
CA LEU A 428 18.59 3.15 13.14
C LEU A 428 17.24 3.00 12.41
N ASP A 429 16.18 2.57 13.08
CA ASP A 429 14.82 2.73 12.53
C ASP A 429 14.29 4.15 12.84
N ILE A 430 13.57 4.72 11.87
CA ILE A 430 12.77 5.94 11.99
C ILE A 430 11.40 5.63 11.39
N GLU A 431 10.44 5.29 12.24
CA GLU A 431 9.04 5.11 11.85
C GLU A 431 8.29 6.42 12.09
N ALA A 432 7.55 6.91 11.10
CA ALA A 432 6.77 8.14 11.18
C ALA A 432 5.32 7.90 10.74
N LYS A 433 4.35 8.42 11.50
CA LYS A 433 2.91 8.38 11.20
C LYS A 433 2.21 9.64 11.73
N THR A 434 0.95 9.87 11.34
CA THR A 434 0.12 10.92 11.96
C THR A 434 -1.04 10.36 12.78
N GLU A 435 -1.35 11.03 13.89
CA GLU A 435 -2.48 10.72 14.78
C GLU A 435 -3.22 12.03 15.11
N GLY A 436 -4.39 12.24 14.48
CA GLY A 436 -5.02 13.56 14.42
C GLY A 436 -4.10 14.54 13.70
N TYR A 437 -3.73 15.64 14.37
CA TYR A 437 -2.70 16.58 13.91
C TYR A 437 -1.36 16.42 14.64
N ASN A 438 -1.03 15.23 15.15
CA ASN A 438 0.29 14.96 15.71
C ASN A 438 1.11 14.09 14.74
N LEU A 439 2.32 14.51 14.42
CA LEU A 439 3.34 13.64 13.85
C LEU A 439 3.96 12.83 14.98
N VAL A 440 3.80 11.51 14.95
CA VAL A 440 4.38 10.58 15.93
C VAL A 440 5.58 9.90 15.29
N LEU A 441 6.75 10.06 15.91
CA LEU A 441 8.02 9.46 15.48
C LEU A 441 8.46 8.41 16.49
N ASN A 442 8.68 7.17 16.04
CA ASN A 442 9.40 6.17 16.81
C ASN A 442 10.83 6.05 16.27
N LEU A 443 11.80 6.37 17.12
CA LEU A 443 13.23 6.28 16.82
C LEU A 443 13.81 5.08 17.57
N LYS A 444 14.54 4.19 16.89
CA LYS A 444 15.12 3.01 17.52
C LYS A 444 16.54 2.76 17.05
N ASN A 445 17.50 2.88 17.96
CA ASN A 445 18.91 2.63 17.71
C ASN A 445 19.21 1.12 17.88
N TYR A 446 19.69 0.45 16.84
CA TYR A 446 20.12 -0.96 16.92
C TYR A 446 21.64 -1.11 17.12
N ALA A 447 22.40 -0.01 17.09
CA ALA A 447 23.83 -0.07 17.31
C ALA A 447 24.18 -0.25 18.80
N SER A 448 25.32 -0.90 19.04
CA SER A 448 25.97 -0.96 20.36
C SER A 448 26.59 0.37 20.82
N THR A 449 26.49 1.42 20.00
CA THR A 449 26.96 2.78 20.27
C THR A 449 25.80 3.76 20.32
N ASN A 450 25.92 4.81 21.13
CA ASN A 450 24.95 5.91 21.16
C ASN A 450 24.88 6.62 19.79
N LYS A 451 23.72 7.20 19.47
CA LYS A 451 23.52 8.05 18.28
C LYS A 451 22.99 9.41 18.70
N THR A 452 23.67 10.47 18.28
CA THR A 452 23.26 11.86 18.47
C THR A 452 23.02 12.53 17.12
N GLY A 453 22.05 13.44 17.07
CA GLY A 453 21.72 14.18 15.86
C GLY A 453 20.52 15.09 16.06
N LYS A 454 20.14 15.80 14.99
CA LYS A 454 18.97 16.68 14.96
C LYS A 454 17.93 16.14 13.99
N ILE A 455 16.66 16.14 14.42
CA ILE A 455 15.51 15.96 13.55
C ILE A 455 15.21 17.27 12.82
N GLU A 456 15.03 17.18 11.52
CA GLU A 456 14.50 18.22 10.65
C GLU A 456 13.20 17.70 10.04
N ILE A 457 12.14 18.51 10.05
CA ILE A 457 10.83 18.14 9.53
C ILE A 457 10.51 19.14 8.42
N VAL A 458 10.15 18.64 7.24
CA VAL A 458 9.76 19.46 6.09
C VAL A 458 8.29 19.19 5.79
N THR A 459 7.50 20.26 5.75
CA THR A 459 6.06 20.24 5.53
C THR A 459 5.66 21.05 4.29
N PRO A 460 4.51 20.73 3.68
CA PRO A 460 3.91 21.52 2.62
C PRO A 460 3.60 22.96 3.01
N SER A 461 3.45 23.81 1.98
CA SER A 461 2.95 25.17 2.17
C SER A 461 1.55 25.14 2.79
N GLY A 462 1.40 25.74 3.96
CA GLY A 462 0.15 25.74 4.74
C GLY A 462 0.04 24.67 5.82
N LEU A 463 1.06 23.81 6.00
CA LEU A 463 1.17 22.92 7.16
C LEU A 463 2.32 23.36 8.07
N ASN A 464 1.98 23.90 9.24
CA ASN A 464 2.95 24.42 10.20
C ASN A 464 3.28 23.39 11.29
N ILE A 465 4.39 23.62 12.00
CA ILE A 465 4.79 22.87 13.19
C ILE A 465 4.67 23.79 14.41
N SER A 466 4.14 23.27 15.52
CA SER A 466 4.03 24.02 16.77
C SER A 466 5.40 24.44 17.32
N LYS A 467 5.50 25.68 17.79
CA LYS A 467 6.73 26.26 18.32
C LYS A 467 7.12 25.60 19.65
N GLY A 468 8.43 25.48 19.91
CA GLY A 468 8.97 25.03 21.19
C GLY A 468 9.27 23.54 21.31
N VAL A 469 9.05 22.74 20.25
CA VAL A 469 9.50 21.35 20.20
C VAL A 469 11.03 21.31 20.08
N ASP A 470 11.71 20.67 21.04
CA ASP A 470 13.13 20.32 20.87
C ASP A 470 13.26 19.13 19.91
N LEU A 471 14.08 19.31 18.88
CA LEU A 471 14.34 18.33 17.84
C LEU A 471 15.78 17.78 17.92
N ASN A 472 16.54 18.12 18.95
CA ASN A 472 17.83 17.47 19.23
C ASN A 472 17.57 16.11 19.89
N VAL A 473 18.18 15.05 19.36
CA VAL A 473 17.97 13.68 19.83
C VAL A 473 19.32 13.05 20.17
N SER A 474 19.43 12.57 21.42
CA SER A 474 20.33 11.50 21.80
C SER A 474 19.52 10.22 21.97
N LEU A 475 20.06 9.11 21.45
CA LEU A 475 19.64 7.73 21.66
C LEU A 475 20.83 6.95 22.23
N LEU A 476 20.65 6.26 23.34
CA LEU A 476 21.62 5.30 23.87
C LEU A 476 21.69 4.06 22.98
N ALA A 477 22.74 3.25 23.14
CA ALA A 477 22.82 1.92 22.52
C ALA A 477 21.56 1.09 22.84
N ASN A 478 20.94 0.49 21.81
CA ASN A 478 19.67 -0.25 21.91
C ASN A 478 18.43 0.54 22.40
N GLU A 479 18.47 1.88 22.50
CA GLU A 479 17.32 2.68 22.93
C GLU A 479 16.21 2.74 21.88
N THR A 480 14.95 2.67 22.34
CA THR A 480 13.76 3.08 21.59
C THR A 480 13.14 4.31 22.25
N LYS A 481 12.87 5.36 21.46
CA LYS A 481 12.39 6.66 21.94
C LYS A 481 11.29 7.19 21.02
N GLN A 482 10.20 7.68 21.63
CA GLN A 482 9.11 8.32 20.90
C GLN A 482 9.19 9.84 20.99
N LEU A 483 8.84 10.54 19.91
CA LEU A 483 8.59 11.98 19.88
C LEU A 483 7.18 12.22 19.32
N ILE A 484 6.49 13.24 19.84
CA ILE A 484 5.18 13.68 19.38
C ILE A 484 5.29 15.17 19.02
N ILE A 485 5.06 15.50 17.76
CA ILE A 485 5.22 16.86 17.21
C ILE A 485 3.84 17.36 16.74
N PRO A 486 3.23 18.34 17.44
CA PRO A 486 1.94 18.89 17.02
C PRO A 486 2.06 19.74 15.75
N LEU A 487 1.23 19.43 14.76
CA LEU A 487 1.09 20.11 13.48
C LEU A 487 -0.09 21.09 13.53
N ALA A 488 -0.03 22.14 12.71
CA ALA A 488 -1.09 23.14 12.57
C ALA A 488 -1.39 23.36 11.07
N PRO A 489 -2.40 22.66 10.50
CA PRO A 489 -2.83 22.86 9.13
C PRO A 489 -3.56 24.20 8.93
N THR A 490 -3.68 24.63 7.68
CA THR A 490 -4.47 25.78 7.22
C THR A 490 -5.40 25.35 6.10
N GLU A 491 -6.29 26.25 5.63
CA GLU A 491 -7.21 25.99 4.52
C GLU A 491 -6.52 25.38 3.29
N THR A 492 -5.34 25.87 2.92
CA THR A 492 -4.63 25.50 1.69
C THR A 492 -4.10 24.06 1.64
N VAL A 493 -4.15 23.32 2.75
CA VAL A 493 -3.76 21.89 2.81
C VAL A 493 -4.95 20.94 2.97
N MET A 494 -6.17 21.48 3.02
CA MET A 494 -7.41 20.71 3.11
C MET A 494 -7.79 20.09 1.75
N GLY A 495 -8.51 18.98 1.77
CA GLY A 495 -8.99 18.28 0.58
C GLY A 495 -7.92 17.53 -0.22
N ARG A 496 -6.77 17.22 0.41
CA ARG A 496 -5.65 16.50 -0.23
C ARG A 496 -4.82 15.71 0.77
N ALA A 497 -4.11 14.71 0.24
CA ALA A 497 -3.01 14.04 0.95
C ALA A 497 -1.80 14.98 1.08
N ASN A 498 -1.29 15.16 2.31
CA ASN A 498 -0.10 15.96 2.58
C ASN A 498 1.05 15.08 3.08
N PRO A 499 2.22 15.05 2.42
CA PRO A 499 3.41 14.40 2.97
C PRO A 499 3.99 15.22 4.12
N VAL A 500 4.64 14.56 5.08
CA VAL A 500 5.41 15.20 6.16
C VAL A 500 6.77 14.49 6.23
N ALA A 501 7.80 15.10 5.63
CA ALA A 501 9.13 14.50 5.57
C ALA A 501 9.88 14.71 6.88
N VAL A 502 10.69 13.71 7.25
CA VAL A 502 11.45 13.67 8.51
C VAL A 502 12.87 13.24 8.17
N HIS A 503 13.86 14.03 8.59
CA HIS A 503 15.28 13.76 8.38
C HIS A 503 16.01 13.79 9.71
N PHE A 504 16.58 12.66 10.14
CA PHE A 504 17.56 12.63 11.21
C PHE A 504 18.94 12.93 10.61
N LYS A 505 19.57 14.02 11.06
CA LYS A 505 20.92 14.44 10.68
C LYS A 505 21.85 14.27 11.89
N GLY A 506 22.55 13.14 11.93
CA GLY A 506 23.64 12.86 12.87
C GLY A 506 25.01 13.16 12.24
N GLU A 507 26.07 13.04 13.04
CA GLU A 507 27.44 13.43 12.65
C GLU A 507 27.94 12.79 11.34
N ASN A 508 27.70 11.49 11.16
CA ASN A 508 28.12 10.71 9.99
C ASN A 508 26.95 9.93 9.34
N ILE A 509 25.70 10.30 9.63
CA ILE A 509 24.51 9.60 9.10
C ILE A 509 23.36 10.58 8.87
N THR A 510 22.77 10.53 7.68
CA THR A 510 21.44 11.11 7.43
C THR A 510 20.48 9.96 7.08
N LYS A 511 19.43 9.76 7.87
CA LYS A 511 18.33 8.84 7.52
C LYS A 511 17.03 9.62 7.47
N SER A 512 16.19 9.31 6.48
CA SER A 512 14.95 10.04 6.20
C SER A 512 13.76 9.09 6.12
N THR A 513 12.56 9.62 6.35
CA THR A 513 11.27 8.95 6.10
C THR A 513 10.20 10.02 5.83
N VAL A 514 8.96 9.59 5.60
CA VAL A 514 7.79 10.47 5.41
C VAL A 514 6.55 9.85 6.06
N ALA A 515 5.71 10.69 6.67
CA ALA A 515 4.36 10.33 7.12
C ALA A 515 3.30 10.97 6.21
N LEU A 516 2.13 10.33 6.11
CA LEU A 516 0.94 10.92 5.49
C LEU A 516 0.14 11.71 6.53
N LEU A 517 -0.22 12.96 6.22
CA LEU A 517 -1.33 13.69 6.82
C LEU A 517 -2.43 13.87 5.75
N ASP A 518 -3.33 12.90 5.64
CA ASP A 518 -4.51 13.05 4.77
C ASP A 518 -5.56 13.95 5.42
N LEU A 519 -6.13 14.89 4.66
CA LEU A 519 -7.09 15.90 5.15
C LEU A 519 -8.31 16.02 4.24
N PRO A 520 -9.55 15.95 4.79
CA PRO A 520 -10.76 16.20 4.01
C PRO A 520 -10.83 17.67 3.57
N PRO A 521 -11.71 18.04 2.62
CA PRO A 521 -12.13 19.42 2.47
C PRO A 521 -12.69 19.95 3.80
N ALA A 522 -12.41 21.21 4.15
CA ALA A 522 -12.90 21.81 5.39
C ALA A 522 -14.43 21.86 5.44
N ILE A 523 -15.09 21.89 4.28
CA ILE A 523 -16.55 21.85 4.12
C ILE A 523 -16.90 20.80 3.06
N SER A 524 -17.78 19.87 3.41
CA SER A 524 -18.30 18.80 2.55
C SER A 524 -19.80 19.00 2.36
N VAL A 525 -20.26 18.95 1.10
CA VAL A 525 -21.66 19.11 0.65
C VAL A 525 -21.88 18.27 -0.61
N HIS A 526 -23.14 17.91 -0.93
CA HIS A 526 -23.45 17.40 -2.27
C HIS A 526 -23.12 18.49 -3.30
N GLN A 527 -22.26 18.23 -4.29
CA GLN A 527 -21.92 19.25 -5.30
C GLN A 527 -23.04 19.51 -6.30
N LEU A 528 -23.94 18.53 -6.47
CA LEU A 528 -25.14 18.59 -7.29
C LEU A 528 -26.34 18.10 -6.46
N LEU A 529 -27.46 18.81 -6.45
CA LEU A 529 -28.61 18.48 -5.61
C LEU A 529 -29.95 18.87 -6.28
N TYR A 530 -31.01 18.10 -6.03
CA TYR A 530 -32.39 18.47 -6.40
C TYR A 530 -33.29 18.58 -5.15
N GLY A 531 -34.37 19.36 -5.24
CA GLY A 531 -35.36 19.47 -4.17
C GLY A 531 -36.63 20.19 -4.60
N HIS A 532 -37.66 20.19 -3.75
CA HIS A 532 -38.94 20.84 -4.04
C HIS A 532 -39.19 22.05 -3.12
N SER A 533 -39.65 23.15 -3.73
CA SER A 533 -40.21 24.30 -3.00
C SER A 533 -41.44 23.86 -2.19
N PRO A 534 -41.62 24.31 -0.93
CA PRO A 534 -40.98 25.49 -0.35
C PRO A 534 -39.75 25.22 0.52
N LYS A 535 -39.31 23.95 0.71
CA LYS A 535 -38.31 23.61 1.73
C LYS A 535 -37.40 22.47 1.29
N ILE A 536 -36.10 22.75 1.16
CA ILE A 536 -35.08 21.76 0.80
C ILE A 536 -34.19 21.49 2.03
N ASN A 537 -34.03 20.21 2.39
CA ASN A 537 -33.03 19.77 3.38
C ASN A 537 -31.65 19.82 2.74
N TYR A 538 -30.72 20.53 3.37
CA TYR A 538 -29.37 20.74 2.86
C TYR A 538 -28.34 20.34 3.92
N PRO A 539 -27.80 19.11 3.87
CA PRO A 539 -26.77 18.67 4.81
C PRO A 539 -25.41 19.29 4.46
N VAL A 540 -24.71 19.75 5.48
CA VAL A 540 -23.34 20.30 5.42
C VAL A 540 -22.51 19.59 6.48
N THR A 541 -21.34 19.08 6.14
CA THR A 541 -20.36 18.66 7.16
C THR A 541 -19.16 19.59 7.16
N VAL A 542 -18.79 20.09 8.33
CA VAL A 542 -17.59 20.94 8.51
C VAL A 542 -16.57 20.20 9.36
N HIS A 543 -15.32 20.19 8.90
CA HIS A 543 -14.17 19.60 9.61
C HIS A 543 -13.28 20.71 10.17
N ASN A 544 -13.04 20.71 11.48
CA ASN A 544 -12.26 21.77 12.12
C ASN A 544 -10.76 21.52 12.01
N TYR A 545 -10.09 22.30 11.18
CA TYR A 545 -8.63 22.33 11.07
C TYR A 545 -7.95 23.38 11.97
N SER A 546 -8.73 24.29 12.57
CA SER A 546 -8.25 25.40 13.39
C SER A 546 -8.20 25.08 14.89
N ASP A 547 -7.60 25.99 15.67
CA ASP A 547 -7.67 26.03 17.13
C ASP A 547 -8.99 26.64 17.66
N GLN A 548 -9.80 27.26 16.78
CA GLN A 548 -11.09 27.83 17.15
C GLN A 548 -12.13 26.72 17.32
N THR A 549 -12.54 26.44 18.56
CA THR A 549 -13.58 25.43 18.84
C THR A 549 -15.00 25.92 18.59
N LYS A 550 -15.22 27.24 18.39
CA LYS A 550 -16.55 27.83 18.14
C LYS A 550 -16.49 28.85 17.01
N PHE A 551 -17.33 28.66 15.99
CA PHE A 551 -17.36 29.50 14.78
C PHE A 551 -18.73 29.45 14.08
N PRO A 552 -19.05 30.44 13.24
CA PRO A 552 -20.24 30.43 12.40
C PRO A 552 -20.04 29.58 11.14
N VAL A 553 -21.06 28.79 10.79
CA VAL A 553 -21.25 28.18 9.47
C VAL A 553 -22.36 28.95 8.77
N ASN A 554 -22.04 29.54 7.62
CA ASN A 554 -22.94 30.40 6.86
C ASN A 554 -23.32 29.70 5.55
N VAL A 555 -24.61 29.64 5.25
CA VAL A 555 -25.15 29.17 3.97
C VAL A 555 -25.85 30.34 3.27
N THR A 556 -25.48 30.61 2.03
CA THR A 556 -26.08 31.64 1.17
C THR A 556 -26.53 31.00 -0.15
N VAL A 557 -27.73 31.33 -0.62
CA VAL A 557 -28.25 30.88 -1.92
C VAL A 557 -28.31 32.06 -2.88
N TYR A 558 -27.77 31.88 -4.08
CA TYR A 558 -27.80 32.82 -5.20
C TYR A 558 -28.52 32.20 -6.39
N GLN A 559 -29.19 33.03 -7.21
CA GLN A 559 -29.72 32.59 -8.50
C GLN A 559 -28.57 32.48 -9.52
N ASN A 560 -28.59 31.49 -10.39
CA ASN A 560 -27.48 31.24 -11.32
C ASN A 560 -27.20 32.41 -12.29
N ASP A 561 -28.22 33.21 -12.61
CA ASP A 561 -28.09 34.43 -13.42
C ASP A 561 -27.64 35.67 -12.64
N ASN A 562 -27.58 35.60 -11.30
CA ASN A 562 -27.22 36.72 -10.43
C ASN A 562 -26.51 36.26 -9.14
N LEU A 563 -25.24 35.91 -9.27
CA LEU A 563 -24.35 35.56 -8.16
C LEU A 563 -23.96 36.75 -7.26
N THR A 564 -24.49 37.95 -7.49
CA THR A 564 -24.17 39.16 -6.70
C THR A 564 -25.19 39.45 -5.60
N LYS A 565 -26.42 38.91 -5.72
CA LYS A 565 -27.52 39.18 -4.78
C LYS A 565 -27.97 37.89 -4.10
N PRO A 566 -27.81 37.76 -2.76
CA PRO A 566 -28.34 36.61 -2.04
C PRO A 566 -29.87 36.63 -2.03
N LEU A 567 -30.47 35.44 -2.16
CA LEU A 567 -31.92 35.22 -2.06
C LEU A 567 -32.33 34.57 -0.74
N PHE A 568 -31.45 33.76 -0.16
CA PHE A 568 -31.60 33.15 1.17
C PHE A 568 -30.26 33.18 1.89
N GLN A 569 -30.26 33.43 3.20
CA GLN A 569 -29.09 33.34 4.07
C GLN A 569 -29.47 32.74 5.42
N GLN A 570 -28.67 31.80 5.92
CA GLN A 570 -28.80 31.25 7.26
C GLN A 570 -27.41 31.00 7.87
N THR A 571 -27.21 31.45 9.10
CA THR A 571 -25.99 31.21 9.89
C THR A 571 -26.33 30.30 11.07
N LYS A 572 -25.48 29.30 11.33
CA LYS A 572 -25.52 28.48 12.55
C LYS A 572 -24.16 28.52 13.23
N ASN A 573 -24.13 28.88 14.50
CA ASN A 573 -22.91 28.77 15.32
C ASN A 573 -22.78 27.33 15.80
N VAL A 574 -21.59 26.76 15.69
CA VAL A 574 -21.29 25.37 16.07
C VAL A 574 -20.12 25.30 17.06
N GLU A 575 -20.00 24.15 17.72
CA GLU A 575 -18.91 23.85 18.65
C GLU A 575 -18.26 22.52 18.25
N ILE A 576 -17.16 22.61 17.50
CA ILE A 576 -16.46 21.47 16.89
C ILE A 576 -15.01 21.49 17.38
N GLN A 577 -14.55 20.39 17.97
CA GLN A 577 -13.17 20.28 18.46
C GLN A 577 -12.18 20.20 17.29
N THR A 578 -10.95 20.71 17.48
CA THR A 578 -9.87 20.60 16.50
C THR A 578 -9.63 19.15 16.09
N SER A 579 -9.45 18.89 14.79
CA SER A 579 -9.35 17.56 14.17
C SER A 579 -10.63 16.70 14.22
N ALA A 580 -11.77 17.26 14.63
CA ALA A 580 -13.09 16.62 14.52
C ALA A 580 -13.98 17.31 13.48
N PHE A 581 -15.06 16.64 13.09
CA PHE A 581 -16.07 17.14 12.15
C PHE A 581 -17.49 17.01 12.72
N GLN A 582 -18.43 17.77 12.16
CA GLN A 582 -19.85 17.69 12.51
C GLN A 582 -20.75 17.90 11.28
N GLN A 583 -21.78 17.06 11.16
CA GLN A 583 -22.89 17.25 10.22
C GLN A 583 -23.91 18.26 10.77
N ILE A 584 -24.37 19.17 9.90
CA ILE A 584 -25.22 20.32 10.21
C ILE A 584 -26.27 20.40 9.09
N HIS A 585 -27.55 20.19 9.42
CA HIS A 585 -28.64 20.35 8.45
C HIS A 585 -29.09 21.80 8.37
N PHE A 586 -29.25 22.32 7.16
CA PHE A 586 -29.89 23.60 6.85
C PHE A 586 -31.22 23.37 6.14
N ASP A 587 -32.14 24.30 6.34
CA ASP A 587 -33.49 24.26 5.78
C ASP A 587 -33.62 25.44 4.80
N LEU A 588 -33.51 25.18 3.50
CA LEU A 588 -33.51 26.23 2.48
C LEU A 588 -34.94 26.56 2.06
N GLU A 589 -35.44 27.72 2.49
CA GLU A 589 -36.76 28.24 2.12
C GLU A 589 -36.66 29.09 0.85
N ILE A 590 -36.67 28.43 -0.30
CA ILE A 590 -36.50 29.02 -1.63
C ILE A 590 -37.56 28.56 -2.62
N LYS A 591 -37.78 29.38 -3.65
CA LYS A 591 -38.76 29.15 -4.72
C LYS A 591 -38.21 28.21 -5.79
N PRO A 592 -39.04 27.66 -6.69
CA PRO A 592 -38.57 26.91 -7.85
C PRO A 592 -37.64 27.75 -8.74
N GLY A 593 -36.59 27.14 -9.29
CA GLY A 593 -35.55 27.80 -10.09
C GLY A 593 -34.17 27.15 -9.94
N ASP A 594 -33.18 27.78 -10.57
CA ASP A 594 -31.80 27.27 -10.68
C ASP A 594 -30.84 28.12 -9.84
N TYR A 595 -30.15 27.47 -8.91
CA TYR A 595 -29.40 28.14 -7.86
C TYR A 595 -27.98 27.60 -7.68
N THR A 596 -27.12 28.47 -7.16
CA THR A 596 -25.83 28.14 -6.58
C THR A 596 -25.92 28.38 -5.07
N VAL A 597 -25.73 27.32 -4.28
CA VAL A 597 -25.56 27.44 -2.83
C VAL A 597 -24.07 27.61 -2.53
N GLU A 598 -23.72 28.56 -1.67
CA GLU A 598 -22.39 28.79 -1.16
C GLU A 598 -22.38 28.58 0.35
N VAL A 599 -21.43 27.78 0.85
CA VAL A 599 -21.22 27.52 2.27
C VAL A 599 -19.87 28.07 2.70
N LYS A 600 -19.81 28.80 3.82
CA LYS A 600 -18.59 29.41 4.38
C LYS A 600 -18.45 29.16 5.88
N ALA A 601 -17.32 28.58 6.25
CA ALA A 601 -16.90 28.27 7.61
C ALA A 601 -15.36 28.18 7.65
N LEU A 602 -14.72 28.60 8.75
CA LEU A 602 -13.26 28.53 8.93
C LEU A 602 -12.48 28.99 7.67
N GLU A 603 -12.69 30.25 7.26
CA GLU A 603 -12.06 30.89 6.07
C GLU A 603 -12.30 30.21 4.70
N SER A 604 -12.81 28.98 4.70
CA SER A 604 -13.02 28.09 3.56
C SER A 604 -14.39 28.29 2.93
N ALA A 605 -14.53 27.88 1.67
CA ALA A 605 -15.82 27.88 0.97
C ALA A 605 -16.06 26.61 0.16
N ALA A 606 -17.32 26.14 0.13
CA ALA A 606 -17.80 25.08 -0.76
C ALA A 606 -19.06 25.54 -1.51
N LYS A 607 -19.38 24.86 -2.62
CA LYS A 607 -20.53 25.20 -3.48
C LYS A 607 -21.33 23.97 -3.90
N THR A 608 -22.63 24.19 -4.10
CA THR A 608 -23.58 23.22 -4.66
C THR A 608 -24.35 23.84 -5.81
N GLN A 609 -24.43 23.13 -6.93
CA GLN A 609 -25.40 23.38 -7.99
C GLN A 609 -26.74 22.76 -7.56
N LEU A 610 -27.78 23.59 -7.37
CA LEU A 610 -29.07 23.19 -6.81
C LEU A 610 -30.21 23.50 -7.79
N GLY A 611 -30.95 22.47 -8.19
CA GLY A 611 -32.23 22.62 -8.89
C GLY A 611 -33.42 22.56 -7.93
N VAL A 612 -34.40 23.47 -8.08
CA VAL A 612 -35.62 23.45 -7.25
C VAL A 612 -36.88 23.33 -8.10
N GLY A 613 -37.61 22.23 -7.88
CA GLY A 613 -38.90 21.95 -8.50
C GLY A 613 -40.10 22.61 -7.81
N GLN A 614 -41.25 22.55 -8.49
CA GLN A 614 -42.56 22.84 -7.92
C GLN A 614 -43.16 21.55 -7.35
N ALA A 615 -43.56 21.54 -6.08
CA ALA A 615 -44.27 20.41 -5.48
C ALA A 615 -45.54 20.04 -6.27
N LYS A 616 -45.44 19.02 -7.13
CA LYS A 616 -46.46 18.53 -8.07
C LYS A 616 -46.37 17.02 -8.22
N GLY A 617 -47.39 16.42 -8.84
CA GLY A 617 -47.46 14.98 -9.05
C GLY A 617 -48.06 14.21 -7.86
N LYS A 618 -48.10 12.89 -7.98
CA LYS A 618 -48.72 11.97 -7.04
C LYS A 618 -48.00 10.62 -7.03
N ASN A 619 -46.80 10.65 -6.48
CA ASN A 619 -45.97 9.49 -6.18
C ASN A 619 -46.55 8.69 -5.00
N TYR A 620 -46.29 7.39 -4.99
CA TYR A 620 -46.57 6.49 -3.88
C TYR A 620 -45.36 5.62 -3.58
N LEU A 621 -45.24 5.21 -2.31
CA LEU A 621 -44.19 4.33 -1.82
C LEU A 621 -44.76 3.36 -0.78
N TYR A 622 -44.52 2.07 -0.99
CA TYR A 622 -44.98 1.00 -0.13
C TYR A 622 -43.97 -0.14 -0.03
N GLU A 623 -44.07 -0.90 1.07
CA GLU A 623 -43.27 -2.11 1.32
C GLU A 623 -43.96 -3.34 0.70
N ILE A 624 -43.17 -4.25 0.15
CA ILE A 624 -43.64 -5.52 -0.40
C ILE A 624 -42.51 -6.56 -0.33
N ASP A 625 -42.80 -7.76 0.19
CA ASP A 625 -41.94 -8.93 0.01
C ASP A 625 -42.32 -9.58 -1.34
N LEU A 626 -41.48 -9.38 -2.36
CA LEU A 626 -41.75 -9.91 -3.72
C LEU A 626 -41.42 -11.40 -3.87
N ASN A 627 -40.41 -11.89 -3.15
CA ASN A 627 -39.81 -13.21 -3.38
C ASN A 627 -40.16 -14.23 -2.28
N SER A 628 -40.86 -13.79 -1.23
CA SER A 628 -41.22 -14.53 -0.02
C SER A 628 -40.03 -14.98 0.85
N ASP A 629 -38.94 -14.20 0.90
CA ASP A 629 -37.77 -14.44 1.76
C ASP A 629 -37.84 -13.75 3.13
N GLY A 630 -38.83 -12.88 3.36
CA GLY A 630 -39.04 -12.14 4.60
C GLY A 630 -38.34 -10.78 4.68
N ILE A 631 -37.69 -10.32 3.60
CA ILE A 631 -37.05 -9.01 3.50
C ILE A 631 -37.87 -8.12 2.56
N ASN A 632 -38.58 -7.12 3.10
CA ASN A 632 -39.37 -6.21 2.27
C ASN A 632 -38.48 -5.43 1.27
N GLU A 633 -38.85 -5.48 -0.01
CA GLU A 633 -38.54 -4.46 -1.01
C GLU A 633 -39.36 -3.19 -0.79
N TYR A 634 -38.87 -2.09 -1.36
CA TYR A 634 -39.56 -0.80 -1.39
C TYR A 634 -39.92 -0.46 -2.84
N ARG A 635 -41.22 -0.34 -3.14
CA ARG A 635 -41.69 0.11 -4.45
C ARG A 635 -42.00 1.59 -4.42
N MET A 636 -41.40 2.36 -5.33
CA MET A 636 -41.69 3.78 -5.56
C MET A 636 -42.34 3.91 -6.95
N GLU A 637 -43.46 4.60 -7.06
CA GLU A 637 -44.28 4.56 -8.27
C GLU A 637 -45.00 5.88 -8.57
N ASN A 638 -45.03 6.28 -9.84
CA ASN A 638 -45.83 7.39 -10.37
C ASN A 638 -46.32 7.10 -11.80
N ASP A 639 -46.84 8.10 -12.52
CA ASP A 639 -47.37 7.89 -13.88
C ASP A 639 -46.30 7.49 -14.92
N SER A 640 -45.03 7.89 -14.71
CA SER A 640 -43.92 7.65 -15.65
C SER A 640 -43.21 6.31 -15.40
N VAL A 641 -42.95 5.97 -14.14
CA VAL A 641 -42.08 4.83 -13.77
C VAL A 641 -42.60 4.01 -12.60
N GLN A 642 -42.14 2.76 -12.53
CA GLN A 642 -42.17 1.92 -11.33
C GLN A 642 -40.73 1.53 -10.99
N VAL A 643 -40.30 1.84 -9.77
CA VAL A 643 -38.95 1.59 -9.26
C VAL A 643 -39.03 0.62 -8.09
N THR A 644 -38.20 -0.44 -8.07
CA THR A 644 -38.08 -1.36 -6.91
C THR A 644 -36.69 -1.26 -6.31
N LEU A 645 -36.62 -1.03 -4.99
CA LEU A 645 -35.38 -1.03 -4.22
C LEU A 645 -35.26 -2.33 -3.41
N LEU A 646 -34.10 -2.99 -3.47
CA LEU A 646 -33.75 -4.04 -2.49
C LEU A 646 -33.09 -3.41 -1.27
N ARG A 647 -33.43 -3.92 -0.08
CA ARG A 647 -32.63 -3.69 1.13
C ARG A 647 -31.23 -4.32 1.04
N THR A 648 -31.09 -5.37 0.25
CA THR A 648 -29.79 -6.05 0.01
C THR A 648 -28.92 -5.17 -0.88
N GLY A 649 -27.85 -4.62 -0.31
CA GLY A 649 -26.97 -3.64 -0.95
C GLY A 649 -27.51 -2.18 -0.98
N ALA A 650 -28.78 -1.97 -0.62
CA ALA A 650 -29.50 -0.73 -0.92
C ALA A 650 -29.34 -0.34 -2.39
N ARG A 651 -30.00 -1.09 -3.29
CA ARG A 651 -29.87 -0.96 -4.75
C ARG A 651 -31.20 -0.80 -5.45
N VAL A 652 -31.22 -0.08 -6.57
CA VAL A 652 -32.39 0.01 -7.47
C VAL A 652 -32.37 -1.21 -8.38
N ILE A 653 -33.11 -2.28 -8.05
CA ILE A 653 -33.07 -3.54 -8.82
C ILE A 653 -33.99 -3.51 -10.06
N GLU A 654 -35.02 -2.68 -10.04
CA GLU A 654 -35.92 -2.46 -11.17
C GLU A 654 -36.12 -0.96 -11.38
N TYR A 655 -36.06 -0.56 -12.65
CA TYR A 655 -36.46 0.76 -13.11
C TYR A 655 -37.29 0.55 -14.37
N ILE A 656 -38.61 0.46 -14.20
CA ILE A 656 -39.55 0.12 -15.27
C ILE A 656 -40.16 1.39 -15.85
N VAL A 657 -39.93 1.62 -17.14
CA VAL A 657 -40.48 2.73 -17.92
C VAL A 657 -41.89 2.35 -18.39
N LYS A 658 -42.93 2.93 -17.77
CA LYS A 658 -44.32 2.49 -17.96
C LYS A 658 -44.86 2.66 -19.38
N SER A 659 -44.35 3.64 -20.13
CA SER A 659 -44.75 3.88 -21.53
C SER A 659 -44.19 2.86 -22.52
N LYS A 660 -43.21 2.04 -22.11
CA LYS A 660 -42.64 0.92 -22.89
C LYS A 660 -42.95 -0.45 -22.24
N ASN A 661 -43.29 -0.47 -20.95
CA ASN A 661 -43.40 -1.67 -20.11
C ASN A 661 -42.11 -2.50 -20.15
N ASP A 662 -41.00 -1.83 -19.87
CA ASP A 662 -39.65 -2.37 -20.01
C ASP A 662 -38.71 -1.84 -18.93
N ASN A 663 -37.68 -2.60 -18.57
CA ASN A 663 -36.79 -2.37 -17.44
C ASN A 663 -35.38 -1.99 -17.93
N VAL A 664 -34.93 -0.77 -17.67
CA VAL A 664 -33.67 -0.22 -18.27
C VAL A 664 -32.38 -0.64 -17.56
N LEU A 665 -32.46 -1.66 -16.68
CA LEU A 665 -31.34 -2.12 -15.84
C LEU A 665 -31.25 -3.64 -15.91
N PHE A 666 -30.04 -4.19 -16.06
CA PHE A 666 -29.76 -5.62 -15.96
C PHE A 666 -30.29 -6.17 -14.63
N LYS A 667 -30.89 -7.37 -14.63
CA LYS A 667 -31.50 -7.96 -13.43
C LYS A 667 -31.28 -9.47 -13.34
N ALA A 668 -30.47 -9.90 -12.37
CA ALA A 668 -30.31 -11.31 -12.00
C ALA A 668 -31.16 -11.71 -10.77
N TRP A 669 -31.44 -10.81 -9.83
CA TRP A 669 -32.25 -11.10 -8.64
C TRP A 669 -33.72 -11.43 -8.99
N PRO A 670 -34.40 -12.35 -8.28
CA PRO A 670 -33.93 -13.15 -7.14
C PRO A 670 -33.21 -14.44 -7.56
N GLU A 671 -33.03 -14.67 -8.85
CA GLU A 671 -32.27 -15.81 -9.36
C GLU A 671 -30.79 -15.72 -8.95
N LYS A 672 -30.10 -16.84 -9.10
CA LYS A 672 -28.69 -16.97 -8.69
C LYS A 672 -27.92 -17.65 -9.80
N THR A 673 -26.87 -16.98 -10.27
CA THR A 673 -25.96 -17.52 -11.29
C THR A 673 -25.51 -18.95 -10.97
N TYR A 674 -25.25 -19.76 -12.00
CA TYR A 674 -25.00 -21.20 -11.86
C TYR A 674 -23.86 -21.51 -10.86
N ASN A 675 -22.88 -20.62 -10.75
CA ASN A 675 -21.72 -20.75 -9.87
C ASN A 675 -21.95 -20.30 -8.41
N HIS A 676 -23.17 -19.89 -8.01
CA HIS A 676 -23.42 -19.24 -6.71
C HIS A 676 -23.03 -20.09 -5.48
N LYS A 677 -22.88 -21.41 -5.64
CA LYS A 677 -22.44 -22.35 -4.59
C LYS A 677 -20.91 -22.62 -4.60
N ARG A 678 -20.14 -21.95 -5.46
CA ARG A 678 -18.67 -22.09 -5.49
C ARG A 678 -18.09 -21.70 -4.12
N PRO A 679 -17.07 -22.42 -3.60
CA PRO A 679 -16.35 -21.97 -2.41
C PRO A 679 -15.92 -20.50 -2.50
N PHE A 680 -16.13 -19.76 -1.41
CA PHE A 680 -15.83 -18.33 -1.29
C PHE A 680 -16.51 -17.42 -2.35
N ARG A 681 -17.65 -17.80 -2.94
CA ARG A 681 -18.32 -17.02 -4.00
C ARG A 681 -18.48 -15.53 -3.67
N ASN A 682 -18.84 -15.18 -2.44
CA ASN A 682 -19.04 -13.81 -1.96
C ASN A 682 -17.74 -12.97 -1.82
N ARG A 683 -16.58 -13.53 -2.18
CA ARG A 683 -15.29 -12.79 -2.31
C ARG A 683 -14.96 -12.43 -3.77
N GLY A 684 -15.72 -12.96 -4.73
CA GLY A 684 -15.68 -12.58 -6.14
C GLY A 684 -16.92 -11.75 -6.50
N TYR A 685 -16.85 -10.93 -7.55
CA TYR A 685 -17.94 -10.02 -7.91
C TYR A 685 -19.26 -10.78 -8.14
N TYR A 686 -20.37 -10.30 -7.56
CA TYR A 686 -21.69 -10.94 -7.66
C TYR A 686 -22.72 -9.89 -8.11
N PRO A 687 -23.03 -9.78 -9.41
CA PRO A 687 -24.13 -8.92 -9.85
C PRO A 687 -25.45 -9.52 -9.40
N TYR A 688 -26.24 -8.75 -8.66
CA TYR A 688 -27.69 -8.96 -8.58
C TYR A 688 -28.41 -8.21 -9.69
N GLY A 689 -27.77 -7.19 -10.27
CA GLY A 689 -28.34 -6.26 -11.23
C GLY A 689 -28.80 -4.96 -10.58
N GLY A 690 -29.23 -4.02 -11.43
CA GLY A 690 -29.76 -2.73 -11.03
C GLY A 690 -28.75 -1.59 -11.01
N PHE A 691 -29.00 -0.62 -10.13
CA PHE A 691 -28.03 0.38 -9.70
C PHE A 691 -27.31 -0.11 -8.43
N GLU A 692 -26.14 -0.72 -8.63
CA GLU A 692 -25.24 -1.22 -7.58
C GLU A 692 -24.19 -0.15 -7.21
N ASP A 693 -23.24 -0.45 -6.31
CA ASP A 693 -21.98 0.31 -6.21
C ASP A 693 -20.78 -0.61 -5.95
N PHE A 694 -19.68 -0.37 -6.68
CA PHE A 694 -18.37 -0.87 -6.29
C PHE A 694 -17.81 -0.07 -5.12
N LEU A 695 -17.44 -0.79 -4.07
CA LEU A 695 -16.89 -0.30 -2.82
C LEU A 695 -15.98 -1.43 -2.31
N GLY A 696 -14.80 -1.57 -2.92
CA GLY A 696 -14.09 -2.84 -2.99
C GLY A 696 -14.53 -3.70 -4.20
N GLN A 697 -13.71 -4.70 -4.54
CA GLN A 697 -14.07 -5.74 -5.52
C GLN A 697 -13.65 -7.14 -5.03
N ALA A 698 -14.56 -8.04 -4.65
CA ALA A 698 -16.01 -7.87 -4.50
C ALA A 698 -16.39 -6.66 -3.61
N SER A 699 -17.59 -6.12 -3.80
CA SER A 699 -18.02 -4.92 -3.10
C SER A 699 -18.51 -5.22 -1.67
N MET A 700 -18.18 -4.32 -0.74
CA MET A 700 -18.52 -4.42 0.68
C MET A 700 -20.03 -4.53 0.91
N GLU A 701 -20.83 -3.93 0.04
CA GLU A 701 -22.28 -3.81 0.22
C GLU A 701 -23.10 -5.02 -0.23
N THR A 702 -22.56 -5.85 -1.13
CA THR A 702 -23.37 -6.67 -2.07
C THR A 702 -24.29 -7.68 -1.42
N HIS A 703 -23.97 -8.13 -0.20
CA HIS A 703 -24.77 -9.10 0.55
C HIS A 703 -25.26 -8.57 1.91
N LYS A 704 -25.13 -7.27 2.18
CA LYS A 704 -25.61 -6.64 3.41
C LYS A 704 -27.08 -6.25 3.25
N ILE A 705 -27.92 -6.66 4.19
CA ILE A 705 -29.27 -6.09 4.36
C ILE A 705 -29.11 -4.75 5.09
N TYR A 706 -29.57 -3.67 4.48
CA TYR A 706 -29.58 -2.32 5.06
C TYR A 706 -30.81 -2.12 5.95
N ASP A 707 -30.67 -1.27 6.97
CA ASP A 707 -31.80 -0.77 7.75
C ASP A 707 -32.50 0.33 6.95
N ALA A 708 -33.76 0.09 6.59
CA ALA A 708 -34.53 0.91 5.68
C ALA A 708 -35.69 1.63 6.40
N LYS A 709 -35.99 2.84 5.95
CA LYS A 709 -36.96 3.74 6.58
C LYS A 709 -37.63 4.61 5.52
N ILE A 710 -38.96 4.52 5.43
CA ILE A 710 -39.73 5.44 4.60
C ILE A 710 -39.71 6.83 5.25
N VAL A 711 -39.14 7.81 4.56
CA VAL A 711 -39.09 9.22 4.99
C VAL A 711 -40.36 9.95 4.54
N LYS A 712 -40.87 9.63 3.34
CA LYS A 712 -42.13 10.16 2.81
C LYS A 712 -42.80 9.14 1.89
N LYS A 713 -43.99 8.67 2.26
CA LYS A 713 -44.71 7.56 1.60
C LYS A 713 -45.63 7.95 0.44
N ASP A 714 -46.06 9.21 0.36
CA ASP A 714 -46.93 9.70 -0.71
C ASP A 714 -46.74 11.21 -0.96
N GLY A 715 -47.11 11.68 -2.16
CA GLY A 715 -47.19 13.10 -2.51
C GLY A 715 -46.39 13.51 -3.76
N ASP A 716 -45.92 14.75 -3.78
CA ASP A 716 -45.15 15.34 -4.89
C ASP A 716 -43.74 14.74 -5.08
N TYR A 717 -43.26 14.03 -4.07
CA TYR A 717 -42.14 13.10 -4.15
C TYR A 717 -42.32 12.02 -3.08
N VAL A 718 -41.66 10.87 -3.25
CA VAL A 718 -41.54 9.84 -2.20
C VAL A 718 -40.09 9.50 -1.94
N CYS A 719 -39.77 9.07 -0.71
CA CYS A 719 -38.41 8.99 -0.23
C CYS A 719 -38.17 7.82 0.74
N VAL A 720 -37.10 7.05 0.48
CA VAL A 720 -36.57 5.98 1.36
C VAL A 720 -35.15 6.32 1.77
N GLU A 721 -34.87 6.22 3.07
CA GLU A 721 -33.52 6.23 3.65
C GLU A 721 -33.09 4.79 3.92
N MET A 722 -31.89 4.39 3.48
CA MET A 722 -31.30 3.08 3.76
C MET A 722 -29.89 3.26 4.34
N VAL A 723 -29.59 2.64 5.48
CA VAL A 723 -28.32 2.79 6.21
C VAL A 723 -27.69 1.44 6.52
N ALA A 724 -26.37 1.35 6.41
CA ALA A 724 -25.60 0.24 6.94
C ALA A 724 -24.29 0.72 7.57
N ASP A 725 -23.92 0.09 8.69
CA ASP A 725 -22.57 0.14 9.24
C ASP A 725 -21.79 -1.13 8.89
N TYR A 726 -20.50 -0.93 8.58
CA TYR A 726 -19.48 -1.95 8.37
C TYR A 726 -18.29 -1.67 9.30
N TYR A 727 -18.46 -2.05 10.57
CA TYR A 727 -17.47 -1.94 11.63
C TYR A 727 -17.03 -0.49 11.95
N GLY A 728 -17.92 0.49 11.81
CA GLY A 728 -17.63 1.92 11.94
C GLY A 728 -17.30 2.63 10.62
N ASN A 729 -17.55 1.99 9.48
CA ASN A 729 -17.67 2.67 8.19
C ASN A 729 -19.17 2.71 7.84
N GLN A 730 -19.77 3.89 7.87
CA GLN A 730 -21.19 4.09 7.61
C GLN A 730 -21.41 4.53 6.17
N ILE A 731 -22.33 3.84 5.49
CA ILE A 731 -22.93 4.28 4.23
C ILE A 731 -24.43 4.44 4.42
N LYS A 732 -24.94 5.58 3.98
CA LYS A 732 -26.35 5.91 3.91
C LYS A 732 -26.67 6.30 2.47
N LYS A 733 -27.74 5.72 1.94
CA LYS A 733 -28.33 6.09 0.65
C LYS A 733 -29.73 6.65 0.88
N ILE A 734 -30.06 7.75 0.21
CA ILE A 734 -31.42 8.31 0.18
C ILE A 734 -31.92 8.23 -1.25
N PHE A 735 -33.02 7.52 -1.45
CA PHE A 735 -33.69 7.36 -2.74
C PHE A 735 -34.89 8.29 -2.78
N THR A 736 -34.99 9.16 -3.79
CA THR A 736 -36.11 10.10 -3.94
C THR A 736 -36.66 10.10 -5.37
N LEU A 737 -37.94 9.79 -5.53
CA LEU A 737 -38.65 9.82 -6.83
C LEU A 737 -39.54 11.08 -6.87
N TYR A 738 -39.37 11.91 -7.91
CA TYR A 738 -39.94 13.27 -8.00
C TYR A 738 -40.99 13.45 -9.10
N ASP A 739 -42.00 14.29 -8.83
CA ASP A 739 -43.08 14.67 -9.76
C ASP A 739 -43.87 13.46 -10.30
N ASN A 740 -44.65 13.63 -11.36
CA ASN A 740 -45.05 12.52 -12.24
C ASN A 740 -43.97 12.27 -13.31
N SER A 741 -42.69 12.38 -12.94
CA SER A 741 -41.53 12.31 -13.83
C SER A 741 -40.72 11.03 -13.58
N PRO A 742 -39.88 10.59 -14.53
CA PRO A 742 -38.94 9.50 -14.29
C PRO A 742 -37.82 9.85 -13.29
N LEU A 743 -37.62 11.12 -12.90
CA LEU A 743 -36.46 11.54 -12.10
C LEU A 743 -36.38 10.82 -10.74
N LEU A 744 -35.43 9.89 -10.64
CA LEU A 744 -35.01 9.23 -9.41
C LEU A 744 -33.62 9.76 -9.02
N GLU A 745 -33.50 10.25 -7.79
CA GLU A 745 -32.24 10.65 -7.16
C GLU A 745 -31.76 9.57 -6.20
N VAL A 746 -30.45 9.31 -6.20
CA VAL A 746 -29.73 8.56 -5.18
C VAL A 746 -28.70 9.48 -4.55
N GLN A 747 -28.97 9.96 -3.34
CA GLN A 747 -28.01 10.71 -2.52
C GLN A 747 -27.18 9.74 -1.69
N PHE A 748 -25.87 9.95 -1.63
CA PHE A 748 -24.94 9.19 -0.80
C PHE A 748 -24.40 10.07 0.33
N GLU A 749 -24.42 9.54 1.55
CA GLU A 749 -23.68 10.06 2.70
C GLU A 749 -22.74 8.94 3.20
N LEU A 750 -21.42 9.16 3.09
CA LEU A 750 -20.40 8.19 3.53
C LEU A 750 -19.57 8.77 4.68
N THR A 751 -19.45 8.03 5.78
CA THR A 751 -18.54 8.37 6.89
C THR A 751 -17.60 7.19 7.15
N PHE A 752 -16.40 7.27 6.58
CA PHE A 752 -15.42 6.17 6.50
C PHE A 752 -14.16 6.45 7.34
N LYS A 753 -13.55 5.37 7.82
CA LYS A 753 -12.35 5.38 8.69
C LYS A 753 -11.22 4.44 8.22
N ASN A 754 -11.48 3.62 7.21
CA ASN A 754 -10.60 2.56 6.73
C ASN A 754 -9.92 3.03 5.43
N PRO A 755 -8.62 3.41 5.43
CA PRO A 755 -7.96 4.09 4.31
C PRO A 755 -7.90 3.27 3.02
N GLU A 756 -8.03 1.95 3.11
CA GLU A 756 -8.03 1.03 1.97
C GLU A 756 -9.36 1.01 1.19
N ALA A 757 -10.46 1.50 1.77
CA ALA A 757 -11.73 1.72 1.08
C ALA A 757 -11.77 3.17 0.55
N ASN A 758 -11.12 3.38 -0.59
CA ASN A 758 -10.68 4.68 -1.11
C ASN A 758 -11.41 5.18 -2.37
N VAL A 759 -12.18 4.34 -3.07
CA VAL A 759 -12.98 4.74 -4.25
C VAL A 759 -14.36 4.08 -4.22
N LEU A 760 -15.39 4.89 -4.51
CA LEU A 760 -16.76 4.47 -4.79
C LEU A 760 -16.98 4.46 -6.32
N GLY A 761 -17.53 3.39 -6.87
CA GLY A 761 -18.02 3.33 -8.25
C GLY A 761 -19.53 3.05 -8.28
N PRO A 762 -20.40 4.08 -8.21
CA PRO A 762 -21.85 3.92 -8.38
C PRO A 762 -22.14 3.34 -9.76
N GLN A 763 -23.03 2.36 -9.87
CA GLN A 763 -23.06 1.46 -11.03
C GLN A 763 -24.48 1.20 -11.51
N PRO A 764 -25.04 2.01 -12.42
CA PRO A 764 -26.11 1.55 -13.29
C PRO A 764 -25.56 0.42 -14.18
N ILE A 765 -26.10 -0.78 -14.02
CA ILE A 765 -25.86 -1.90 -14.93
C ILE A 765 -26.97 -1.88 -15.97
N LEU A 766 -26.64 -1.55 -17.22
CA LEU A 766 -27.59 -1.37 -18.30
C LEU A 766 -27.78 -2.66 -19.09
N GLU A 767 -29.04 -3.04 -19.23
CA GLU A 767 -29.59 -3.98 -20.20
C GLU A 767 -30.83 -3.24 -20.72
N LEU A 768 -30.87 -2.90 -22.00
CA LEU A 768 -31.94 -2.10 -22.60
C LEU A 768 -32.68 -2.94 -23.64
N GLY A 769 -34.01 -2.81 -23.68
CA GLY A 769 -34.85 -3.57 -24.58
C GLY A 769 -34.81 -5.08 -24.33
N LYS A 770 -35.21 -5.84 -25.35
CA LYS A 770 -35.35 -7.32 -25.24
C LYS A 770 -34.11 -8.10 -25.65
N THR A 771 -33.14 -7.45 -26.30
CA THR A 771 -31.93 -8.08 -26.83
C THR A 771 -30.74 -7.14 -26.71
N HIS A 772 -29.91 -7.34 -25.70
CA HIS A 772 -28.72 -6.53 -25.51
C HIS A 772 -27.66 -6.84 -26.59
N GLY A 773 -27.22 -5.83 -27.34
CA GLY A 773 -26.44 -6.04 -28.55
C GLY A 773 -26.12 -4.76 -29.34
N THR A 774 -25.73 -4.90 -30.60
CA THR A 774 -25.24 -3.76 -31.43
C THR A 774 -26.26 -2.63 -31.65
N GLU A 775 -27.55 -2.91 -31.39
CA GLU A 775 -28.65 -1.96 -31.25
C GLU A 775 -28.43 -0.89 -30.16
N ASP A 776 -27.74 -1.25 -29.09
CA ASP A 776 -27.44 -0.38 -27.97
C ASP A 776 -26.38 0.65 -28.34
N VAL A 777 -26.76 1.92 -28.27
CA VAL A 777 -25.87 3.07 -28.47
C VAL A 777 -25.67 3.79 -27.15
N PHE A 778 -24.42 3.89 -26.70
CA PHE A 778 -24.06 4.66 -25.51
C PHE A 778 -23.39 5.96 -25.90
N THR A 779 -23.82 7.07 -25.32
CA THR A 779 -23.28 8.41 -25.63
C THR A 779 -22.68 9.04 -24.39
N VAL A 780 -21.46 9.57 -24.52
CA VAL A 780 -20.75 10.26 -23.43
C VAL A 780 -20.21 11.62 -23.91
N PRO A 781 -20.37 12.70 -23.14
CA PRO A 781 -19.77 14.02 -23.39
C PRO A 781 -18.29 14.02 -22.99
N THR A 782 -17.40 13.52 -23.84
CA THR A 782 -15.95 13.51 -23.59
C THR A 782 -15.35 14.92 -23.68
N MET A 783 -14.11 15.10 -23.19
CA MET A 783 -13.33 16.33 -23.40
C MET A 783 -13.13 16.70 -24.88
N GLN A 784 -13.25 15.75 -25.81
CA GLN A 784 -13.14 15.96 -27.26
C GLN A 784 -14.51 16.17 -27.95
N GLY A 785 -15.62 16.09 -27.21
CA GLY A 785 -16.99 16.20 -27.72
C GLY A 785 -17.85 14.97 -27.41
N LEU A 786 -19.07 14.93 -27.97
CA LEU A 786 -19.93 13.74 -27.88
C LEU A 786 -19.26 12.56 -28.59
N LYS A 787 -19.14 11.43 -27.90
CA LYS A 787 -18.65 10.17 -28.44
C LYS A 787 -19.71 9.10 -28.28
N GLU A 788 -20.04 8.43 -29.37
CA GLU A 788 -20.89 7.24 -29.38
C GLU A 788 -20.04 5.97 -29.27
N TYR A 789 -20.61 4.98 -28.59
CA TYR A 789 -20.13 3.62 -28.47
C TYR A 789 -21.31 2.67 -28.78
N ARG A 790 -21.01 1.44 -29.22
CA ARG A 790 -22.01 0.36 -29.33
C ARG A 790 -21.55 -0.84 -28.53
N MET A 791 -22.51 -1.62 -28.02
CA MET A 791 -22.20 -2.87 -27.34
C MET A 791 -21.36 -3.77 -28.27
N LYS A 792 -20.32 -4.39 -27.70
CA LYS A 792 -19.41 -5.33 -28.38
C LYS A 792 -19.73 -6.77 -27.93
N PRO A 793 -20.76 -7.44 -28.46
CA PRO A 793 -21.12 -8.79 -28.04
C PRO A 793 -20.06 -9.84 -28.41
N GLU A 794 -19.01 -9.48 -29.15
CA GLU A 794 -17.92 -10.38 -29.53
C GLU A 794 -16.74 -10.43 -28.54
N LYS A 795 -16.67 -9.53 -27.54
CA LYS A 795 -15.56 -9.46 -26.57
C LYS A 795 -15.85 -8.59 -25.36
N TYR A 796 -15.04 -8.76 -24.32
CA TYR A 796 -14.85 -7.72 -23.29
C TYR A 796 -14.31 -6.43 -23.88
N TYR A 797 -14.69 -5.30 -23.28
CA TYR A 797 -14.13 -4.00 -23.61
C TYR A 797 -14.40 -3.00 -22.48
N GLY A 798 -13.42 -2.16 -22.16
CA GLY A 798 -13.59 -1.09 -21.18
C GLY A 798 -12.78 0.15 -21.55
N GLN A 799 -13.25 1.32 -21.11
CA GLN A 799 -12.51 2.58 -21.24
C GLN A 799 -12.67 3.47 -19.99
N ALA A 800 -11.59 4.13 -19.61
CA ALA A 800 -11.57 5.25 -18.68
C ALA A 800 -11.82 6.55 -19.45
N ILE A 801 -12.95 7.21 -19.21
CA ILE A 801 -13.40 8.37 -19.99
C ILE A 801 -13.32 9.66 -19.16
N ASP A 802 -12.51 10.61 -19.61
CA ASP A 802 -12.59 12.00 -19.14
C ASP A 802 -13.86 12.66 -19.69
N ALA A 803 -14.88 12.72 -18.85
CA ALA A 803 -16.13 13.43 -19.11
C ALA A 803 -15.97 14.94 -18.92
N LYS A 804 -16.58 15.72 -19.81
CA LYS A 804 -16.67 17.17 -19.77
C LYS A 804 -17.94 17.66 -19.05
N GLU A 805 -19.06 16.97 -19.29
CA GLU A 805 -20.32 17.18 -18.59
C GLU A 805 -20.67 15.92 -17.79
N GLY A 806 -21.34 16.10 -16.65
CA GLY A 806 -21.63 15.01 -15.70
C GLY A 806 -22.84 14.17 -16.09
N TRP A 807 -22.80 13.52 -17.25
CA TRP A 807 -23.84 12.58 -17.67
C TRP A 807 -23.33 11.49 -18.62
N ASN A 808 -24.11 10.43 -18.73
CA ASN A 808 -23.95 9.36 -19.72
C ASN A 808 -25.34 8.88 -20.17
N ALA A 809 -25.45 8.38 -21.41
CA ALA A 809 -26.70 7.85 -21.94
C ALA A 809 -26.51 6.47 -22.58
N GLY A 810 -27.57 5.65 -22.55
CA GLY A 810 -27.76 4.46 -23.35
C GLY A 810 -29.10 4.52 -24.09
N TYR A 811 -29.18 3.95 -25.29
CA TYR A 811 -30.37 3.93 -26.13
C TYR A 811 -30.43 2.67 -26.99
N ASP A 812 -31.48 1.86 -26.83
CA ASP A 812 -31.84 0.79 -27.77
C ASP A 812 -32.50 1.42 -29.01
N THR A 813 -31.83 1.25 -30.16
CA THR A 813 -32.26 1.82 -31.46
C THR A 813 -33.39 1.06 -32.17
N LYS A 814 -33.87 -0.07 -31.62
CA LYS A 814 -34.98 -0.91 -32.11
C LYS A 814 -36.24 -0.73 -31.27
N GLU A 815 -36.12 -0.88 -29.94
CA GLU A 815 -37.24 -0.76 -28.99
C GLU A 815 -37.51 0.72 -28.62
N ASP A 816 -36.59 1.62 -28.96
CA ASP A 816 -36.69 3.07 -28.75
C ASP A 816 -36.85 3.42 -27.26
N ILE A 817 -35.97 2.88 -26.43
CA ILE A 817 -35.92 3.12 -24.98
C ILE A 817 -34.53 3.61 -24.58
N THR A 818 -34.48 4.59 -23.69
CA THR A 818 -33.25 5.23 -23.23
C THR A 818 -33.12 5.22 -21.71
N PHE A 819 -31.89 5.11 -21.25
CA PHE A 819 -31.44 5.50 -19.91
C PHE A 819 -30.50 6.70 -20.03
N VAL A 820 -30.66 7.69 -19.16
CA VAL A 820 -29.70 8.77 -18.94
C VAL A 820 -29.34 8.82 -17.45
N GLY A 821 -28.05 8.80 -17.16
CA GLY A 821 -27.49 9.00 -15.83
C GLY A 821 -26.84 10.38 -15.72
N ALA A 822 -26.92 11.03 -14.55
CA ALA A 822 -26.22 12.29 -14.29
C ALA A 822 -25.64 12.38 -12.88
N PHE A 823 -24.52 13.10 -12.74
CA PHE A 823 -23.69 13.14 -11.53
C PHE A 823 -22.82 14.43 -11.47
N PRO A 824 -22.21 14.78 -10.32
CA PRO A 824 -21.27 15.91 -10.23
C PRO A 824 -19.90 15.56 -10.84
N VAL A 825 -19.61 16.01 -12.07
CA VAL A 825 -18.44 15.63 -12.89
C VAL A 825 -17.07 16.00 -12.30
N ALA A 826 -17.03 16.92 -11.33
CA ALA A 826 -15.81 17.34 -10.65
C ALA A 826 -15.38 16.41 -9.49
N GLN A 827 -16.23 15.49 -9.03
CA GLN A 827 -15.88 14.53 -7.97
C GLN A 827 -15.17 13.25 -8.49
N PRO A 828 -15.56 12.65 -9.64
CA PRO A 828 -14.89 11.47 -10.17
C PRO A 828 -13.48 11.73 -10.71
N ILE A 829 -12.62 10.71 -10.61
CA ILE A 829 -11.34 10.65 -11.31
C ILE A 829 -11.61 10.62 -12.82
N PHE A 830 -12.49 9.70 -13.24
CA PHE A 830 -13.00 9.50 -14.60
C PHE A 830 -14.35 8.76 -14.56
N LEU A 831 -15.04 8.69 -15.70
CA LEU A 831 -16.17 7.80 -15.91
C LEU A 831 -15.66 6.47 -16.50
N HIS A 832 -15.70 5.39 -15.74
CA HIS A 832 -15.39 4.05 -16.22
C HIS A 832 -16.58 3.48 -16.99
N MET A 833 -16.35 3.01 -18.21
CA MET A 833 -17.32 2.24 -18.99
C MET A 833 -16.81 0.81 -19.14
N TRP A 834 -17.66 -0.18 -18.83
CA TRP A 834 -17.34 -1.60 -18.99
C TRP A 834 -18.44 -2.32 -19.76
N MET A 835 -18.07 -3.02 -20.83
CA MET A 835 -18.95 -3.91 -21.60
C MET A 835 -18.62 -5.35 -21.24
N ASN A 836 -19.56 -6.03 -20.58
CA ASN A 836 -19.33 -7.35 -20.02
C ASN A 836 -19.73 -8.47 -20.98
N HIS A 837 -19.01 -9.59 -20.92
CA HIS A 837 -19.16 -10.73 -21.81
C HIS A 837 -19.46 -12.02 -21.00
N PRO A 838 -20.26 -12.98 -21.50
CA PRO A 838 -20.57 -14.23 -20.81
C PRO A 838 -19.38 -15.13 -20.45
N ASP A 839 -18.20 -14.92 -21.05
CA ASP A 839 -16.94 -15.55 -20.61
C ASP A 839 -16.50 -15.12 -19.19
N ASN A 840 -17.17 -14.14 -18.58
CA ASN A 840 -16.87 -13.69 -17.23
C ASN A 840 -17.30 -14.75 -16.22
N ALA A 841 -16.33 -15.55 -15.78
CA ALA A 841 -16.50 -16.63 -14.82
C ALA A 841 -17.07 -16.19 -13.45
N GLU A 842 -17.09 -14.90 -13.12
CA GLU A 842 -17.83 -14.35 -11.99
C GLU A 842 -19.24 -13.90 -12.40
N ALA A 843 -19.37 -13.16 -13.51
CA ALA A 843 -20.59 -12.50 -13.99
C ALA A 843 -20.95 -12.84 -15.46
N PRO A 844 -21.46 -14.06 -15.76
CA PRO A 844 -21.57 -14.61 -17.12
C PRO A 844 -22.78 -14.09 -17.90
N HIS A 845 -22.86 -12.77 -18.12
CA HIS A 845 -23.99 -12.07 -18.73
C HIS A 845 -23.51 -10.97 -19.68
N TYR A 846 -24.33 -10.58 -20.65
CA TYR A 846 -24.13 -9.33 -21.39
C TYR A 846 -24.79 -8.18 -20.62
N TYR A 847 -24.05 -7.10 -20.38
CA TYR A 847 -24.57 -5.82 -19.87
C TYR A 847 -23.50 -4.72 -20.06
N VAL A 848 -23.86 -3.45 -19.83
CA VAL A 848 -22.90 -2.32 -19.78
C VAL A 848 -22.95 -1.55 -18.47
N GLU A 849 -21.80 -1.32 -17.84
CA GLU A 849 -21.63 -0.53 -16.62
C GLU A 849 -21.12 0.88 -16.95
N PHE A 850 -21.63 1.91 -16.25
CA PHE A 850 -21.10 3.28 -16.30
C PHE A 850 -20.83 3.84 -14.90
N GLN A 851 -19.60 3.68 -14.40
CA GLN A 851 -19.25 4.08 -13.03
C GLN A 851 -18.46 5.40 -12.97
N PRO A 852 -19.00 6.48 -12.39
CA PRO A 852 -18.20 7.63 -11.98
C PRO A 852 -17.30 7.25 -10.78
N TRP A 853 -16.05 6.88 -11.05
CA TRP A 853 -15.08 6.43 -10.03
C TRP A 853 -14.68 7.60 -9.13
N THR A 854 -15.25 7.65 -7.94
CA THR A 854 -15.24 8.83 -7.05
C THR A 854 -14.42 8.54 -5.77
N PRO A 855 -13.36 9.32 -5.45
CA PRO A 855 -12.54 9.09 -4.26
C PRO A 855 -13.33 9.27 -2.95
N ILE A 856 -13.16 8.33 -2.03
CA ILE A 856 -13.81 8.32 -0.71
C ILE A 856 -13.01 9.19 0.26
N THR A 857 -13.59 10.31 0.66
CA THR A 857 -12.96 11.25 1.59
C THR A 857 -13.20 10.82 3.04
N GLN A 858 -12.14 10.80 3.86
CA GLN A 858 -12.19 10.32 5.24
C GLN A 858 -12.08 11.47 6.25
N LYS A 859 -12.32 11.19 7.54
CA LYS A 859 -12.37 12.20 8.62
C LYS A 859 -13.45 13.28 8.38
N THR A 860 -14.48 12.96 7.60
CA THR A 860 -15.64 13.81 7.30
C THR A 860 -16.82 12.93 6.93
N THR A 861 -17.98 13.52 6.67
CA THR A 861 -19.03 12.87 5.88
C THR A 861 -18.88 13.33 4.44
N MET A 862 -18.51 12.41 3.55
CA MET A 862 -18.48 12.65 2.11
C MET A 862 -19.91 12.59 1.57
N TYR A 863 -20.20 13.49 0.62
CA TYR A 863 -21.47 13.52 -0.09
C TYR A 863 -21.27 13.30 -1.59
N PHE A 864 -22.19 12.57 -2.22
CA PHE A 864 -22.28 12.38 -3.66
C PHE A 864 -23.76 12.26 -4.08
N THR A 865 -24.06 12.45 -5.37
CA THR A 865 -25.41 12.28 -5.93
C THR A 865 -25.34 11.61 -7.30
N TYR A 866 -26.32 10.75 -7.57
CA TYR A 866 -26.54 10.19 -8.90
C TYR A 866 -28.03 10.30 -9.26
N TYR A 867 -28.34 10.67 -10.50
CA TYR A 867 -29.69 10.80 -11.03
C TYR A 867 -29.93 9.77 -12.13
N LEU A 868 -31.08 9.09 -12.07
CA LEU A 868 -31.52 8.10 -13.06
C LEU A 868 -32.76 8.64 -13.79
N TRP A 869 -32.69 8.62 -15.12
CA TRP A 869 -33.78 9.03 -16.01
C TRP A 869 -33.96 7.98 -17.12
N GLY A 870 -34.93 7.09 -16.98
CA GLY A 870 -35.35 6.17 -18.04
C GLY A 870 -36.62 6.67 -18.74
N SER A 871 -36.66 6.62 -20.06
CA SER A 871 -37.81 7.03 -20.86
C SER A 871 -37.88 6.31 -22.21
N GLY A 872 -39.07 6.27 -22.82
CA GLY A 872 -39.18 5.98 -24.25
C GLY A 872 -38.75 7.18 -25.10
N GLY A 873 -38.29 6.95 -26.32
CA GLY A 873 -37.71 7.99 -27.19
C GLY A 873 -36.19 8.13 -27.03
N ALA A 874 -35.60 9.00 -27.86
CA ALA A 874 -34.16 9.22 -27.90
C ALA A 874 -33.61 9.99 -26.67
N TRP A 875 -32.35 9.71 -26.32
CA TRP A 875 -31.68 10.16 -25.08
C TRP A 875 -31.60 11.68 -24.89
N GLN A 876 -31.61 12.45 -25.97
CA GLN A 876 -31.51 13.92 -25.92
C GLN A 876 -32.61 14.54 -25.07
N ASN A 877 -33.82 13.97 -25.10
CA ASN A 877 -34.95 14.43 -24.31
C ASN A 877 -34.68 14.35 -22.79
N GLY A 878 -34.02 13.28 -22.35
CA GLY A 878 -33.65 13.09 -20.93
C GLY A 878 -32.54 14.05 -20.50
N VAL A 879 -31.50 14.22 -21.33
CA VAL A 879 -30.43 15.20 -21.08
C VAL A 879 -30.97 16.63 -21.03
N ASP A 880 -31.92 16.99 -21.91
CA ASP A 880 -32.56 18.30 -21.92
C ASP A 880 -33.44 18.54 -20.68
N GLU A 881 -34.21 17.54 -20.22
CA GLU A 881 -34.99 17.66 -18.97
C GLU A 881 -34.09 17.76 -17.73
N LEU A 882 -33.00 16.98 -17.66
CA LEU A 882 -32.00 17.11 -16.61
C LEU A 882 -31.32 18.49 -16.64
N ARG A 883 -31.02 19.03 -17.84
CA ARG A 883 -30.46 20.38 -17.99
C ARG A 883 -31.43 21.47 -17.55
N LYS A 884 -32.72 21.36 -17.88
CA LYS A 884 -33.82 22.25 -17.41
C LYS A 884 -34.08 22.18 -15.90
N ARG A 885 -33.59 21.14 -15.22
CA ARG A 885 -33.68 20.96 -13.77
C ARG A 885 -32.37 21.33 -13.05
N ASN A 886 -31.41 21.96 -13.74
CA ASN A 886 -30.08 22.30 -13.22
C ASN A 886 -29.27 21.06 -12.77
N LEU A 887 -29.49 19.88 -13.37
CA LEU A 887 -28.85 18.60 -13.01
C LEU A 887 -27.72 18.14 -13.95
N ILE A 888 -27.31 18.98 -14.91
CA ILE A 888 -26.10 18.74 -15.72
C ILE A 888 -24.96 19.62 -15.18
N SER A 889 -23.92 18.99 -14.66
CA SER A 889 -22.69 19.66 -14.20
C SER A 889 -21.64 19.71 -15.32
N VAL A 890 -20.66 20.61 -15.21
CA VAL A 890 -19.56 20.82 -16.19
C VAL A 890 -18.22 20.90 -15.46
N ARG A 891 -17.16 20.33 -16.04
CA ARG A 891 -15.79 20.24 -15.49
C ARG A 891 -14.93 21.47 -15.82
#